data_AF-A0A955A1M2-F1
#
_entry.id   AF-A0A955A1M2-F1
#
_cell.length_a   1.000
_cell.length_b   1.000
_cell.length_c   1.000
_cell.angle_alpha   90.00
_cell.angle_beta   90.00
_cell.angle_gamma   90.00
#
_symmetry.space_group_name_H-M   'P 1'
#
loop_
_entity.id
_entity.type
_entity.pdbx_description
1 polymer ?
#
loop_
_entity_poly.entity_id
_entity_poly.type
_entity_poly.pdbx_seq_one_letter_code
_entity_poly.pdbx_strand_id
1 'polypeptide(L)'
;MGSFHRNTANGIGCAVAGSLLIATVPALAQKDLRPVEISIATNPSDQWTINEIAWNQARDASAVRFSLAETGVLDHDLQLTLFRRNVLSSNAQIVMGTDHGDMPMDFDTNRIVRFSGPIETYPGSWASLLAIENEAMLTVDRGPGHELIREHVVIGSGSSWAHQLFNREPANPAGEFDCQVVPLAAEHETVREITIGSNQTDARDPRPQQIIHGALRFTQAVDADNELLEIFEGDVQLCTAYIVALYSEVGDYFLRDMQLYLDLVYIRIWIDPDPYGGGYSFPLNFPNPFLYDRVQMLSGVPDGGGGAASVSGRYSYVYGVLGSFLGKNNTPNIYAQDPFTCAHEIGHNMGTLHTHDYNLDRCNSPTMVARRGTIMSYCTQAYSGTLANGDLWFHVVPRQKMRDAIPAFQFSSDCNGNGLDDLLDIKAGTSLDANLNDIPDECEDCNGNGTIDEFDIALGTSMDVNMNMIPDECEPDCNGNGLPDDFDIAMGTSLDEYGNGIPDECEVDCNANSTSDYTEIQQDMSLDLNRNAVLDACEDCNLNGVPDIIDLQHSRNFWAVNPGDGRVQEYFAATGVLMRMSDDNVLASPEDLVITDDGRILVASAGDNRIVEFDAEANVVGDLVPSGLGGLAYPCGMIVTDDRLIVASRDNNAVMHYNVHSGAFLGELVVQGSNGLNQPYGVTIAPNNALLVTSVPDRVLEFDATTGQFRRVLVEPPNHGNLGNPADMLVIDDQRLLVVNNILPLTEGSVLEFDVQTGEYVRVFNRGNFGGRFRRPRYLALRSDGDVYAPSTLLLDNHQLLPHVIHFDGESGYPQRGYVAGHDALIYNPTGIEFYPDLAGVDCNDNQRLDECDIAQGYSADVNSNGVPDECETFCIADCDHSGMLNIFDYICFGNAYASGDPTADCDGNGMLNVFDYICFGNAYAAGCP
;
A
#
# COMPACT_ATOMS: atom_id res chain seq x y z
N MET A 1 4.23 66.30 -55.49
CA MET A 1 3.55 66.03 -56.79
C MET A 1 2.48 64.99 -56.49
N GLY A 2 1.20 65.32 -56.29
CA GLY A 2 0.30 66.07 -57.18
C GLY A 2 -0.38 65.07 -58.13
N SER A 3 -1.55 64.53 -57.80
CA SER A 3 -2.86 64.85 -58.44
C SER A 3 -3.97 64.06 -57.69
N PHE A 4 -5.05 64.61 -57.07
CA PHE A 4 -6.18 65.44 -57.54
C PHE A 4 -6.87 64.85 -58.79
N HIS A 5 -8.19 64.62 -58.91
CA HIS A 5 -9.41 65.02 -58.18
C HIS A 5 -10.63 64.21 -58.77
N ARG A 6 -11.63 63.79 -57.97
CA ARG A 6 -13.03 64.34 -57.84
C ARG A 6 -13.91 64.32 -59.11
N ASN A 7 -15.24 64.20 -59.11
CA ASN A 7 -16.31 64.09 -58.10
C ASN A 7 -17.65 63.88 -58.84
N THR A 8 -18.68 63.39 -58.14
CA THR A 8 -20.03 64.01 -57.93
C THR A 8 -20.99 62.88 -57.49
N ALA A 9 -21.98 63.06 -56.63
CA ALA A 9 -22.37 64.07 -55.65
C ALA A 9 -23.62 63.50 -54.92
N ASN A 10 -23.71 63.67 -53.59
CA ASN A 10 -24.84 64.29 -52.89
C ASN A 10 -24.84 63.90 -51.40
N GLY A 11 -24.70 64.92 -50.56
CA GLY A 11 -25.05 64.90 -49.14
C GLY A 11 -26.06 66.00 -48.82
N ILE A 12 -26.26 66.21 -47.51
CA ILE A 12 -27.19 67.10 -46.77
C ILE A 12 -28.43 66.31 -46.28
N GLY A 13 -28.75 66.21 -44.98
CA GLY A 13 -28.15 66.74 -43.75
C GLY A 13 -29.15 66.83 -42.58
N CYS A 14 -28.60 66.85 -41.35
CA CYS A 14 -29.09 67.43 -40.08
C CYS A 14 -29.86 66.59 -39.01
N ALA A 15 -29.11 66.16 -37.97
CA ALA A 15 -29.09 66.55 -36.53
C ALA A 15 -30.42 66.62 -35.71
N VAL A 16 -30.53 66.32 -34.40
CA VAL A 16 -29.71 66.64 -33.18
C VAL A 16 -30.12 65.74 -31.97
N ALA A 17 -29.23 65.62 -30.96
CA ALA A 17 -29.37 65.20 -29.53
C ALA A 17 -29.24 63.68 -29.24
N GLY A 18 -28.42 63.16 -28.32
CA GLY A 18 -27.65 63.70 -27.20
C GLY A 18 -28.16 63.12 -25.87
N SER A 19 -27.57 62.01 -25.38
CA SER A 19 -27.27 61.69 -23.95
C SER A 19 -26.94 60.21 -23.72
N LEU A 20 -25.81 59.99 -23.00
CA LEU A 20 -25.42 58.88 -22.12
C LEU A 20 -25.57 57.40 -22.57
N LEU A 21 -24.46 56.81 -23.03
CA LEU A 21 -24.23 55.36 -23.05
C LEU A 21 -23.51 54.98 -21.76
N ILE A 22 -24.19 54.27 -20.87
CA ILE A 22 -23.56 53.44 -19.83
C ILE A 22 -23.00 52.23 -20.58
N ALA A 23 -21.67 52.08 -20.57
CA ALA A 23 -21.03 50.87 -21.06
C ALA A 23 -21.35 49.75 -20.06
N THR A 24 -22.22 48.83 -20.46
CA THR A 24 -22.36 47.53 -19.81
C THR A 24 -21.05 46.78 -19.95
N VAL A 25 -20.42 46.46 -18.83
CA VAL A 25 -19.35 45.47 -18.70
C VAL A 25 -19.89 44.16 -19.29
N PRO A 26 -19.18 43.45 -20.18
CA PRO A 26 -19.62 42.12 -20.58
C PRO A 26 -19.51 41.22 -19.36
N ALA A 27 -20.63 40.61 -18.97
CA ALA A 27 -20.64 39.51 -18.01
C ALA A 27 -19.61 38.47 -18.46
N LEU A 28 -18.64 38.19 -17.60
CA LEU A 28 -17.84 36.98 -17.68
C LEU A 28 -18.83 35.81 -17.64
N ALA A 29 -18.97 35.11 -18.76
CA ALA A 29 -19.70 33.86 -18.77
C ALA A 29 -18.95 32.88 -17.87
N GLN A 30 -19.55 32.52 -16.72
CA GLN A 30 -19.21 31.30 -15.99
C GLN A 30 -19.19 30.17 -17.02
N LYS A 31 -18.02 29.59 -17.22
CA LYS A 31 -17.89 28.37 -18.03
C LYS A 31 -18.53 27.28 -17.18
N ASP A 32 -19.68 26.76 -17.60
CA ASP A 32 -20.37 25.65 -16.92
C ASP A 32 -19.36 24.56 -16.53
N LEU A 33 -19.18 24.37 -15.22
CA LEU A 33 -18.27 23.40 -14.58
C LEU A 33 -18.85 21.99 -14.69
N ARG A 34 -18.97 21.46 -15.91
CA ARG A 34 -19.33 20.05 -16.07
C ARG A 34 -18.09 19.20 -15.78
N PRO A 35 -18.15 18.21 -14.86
CA PRO A 35 -17.06 17.28 -14.63
C PRO A 35 -16.64 16.60 -15.94
N VAL A 36 -15.34 16.31 -16.07
CA VAL A 36 -14.85 15.44 -17.16
C VAL A 36 -15.18 14.00 -16.80
N GLU A 37 -15.95 13.33 -17.65
CA GLU A 37 -16.30 11.92 -17.46
C GLU A 37 -15.07 11.04 -17.73
N ILE A 38 -14.73 10.18 -16.78
CA ILE A 38 -13.66 9.18 -16.86
C ILE A 38 -14.29 7.81 -16.58
N SER A 39 -14.02 6.86 -17.46
CA SER A 39 -14.34 5.45 -17.22
C SER A 39 -13.06 4.75 -16.82
N ILE A 40 -13.14 3.95 -15.75
CA ILE A 40 -12.10 3.01 -15.39
C ILE A 40 -12.56 1.63 -15.86
N ALA A 41 -11.69 0.94 -16.59
CA ALA A 41 -11.94 -0.40 -17.10
C ALA A 41 -10.87 -1.36 -16.60
N THR A 42 -11.22 -2.61 -16.34
CA THR A 42 -10.25 -3.70 -16.11
C THR A 42 -9.66 -4.13 -17.45
N ASN A 43 -8.33 -4.33 -17.48
CA ASN A 43 -7.66 -4.93 -18.62
C ASN A 43 -7.65 -6.47 -18.49
N PRO A 44 -7.24 -7.24 -19.53
CA PRO A 44 -7.15 -8.71 -19.45
C PRO A 44 -6.09 -9.26 -18.49
N SER A 45 -5.49 -8.42 -17.66
CA SER A 45 -4.56 -8.77 -16.58
C SER A 45 -5.09 -8.23 -15.24
N ASP A 46 -6.40 -7.99 -15.17
CA ASP A 46 -7.17 -7.45 -14.05
C ASP A 46 -6.68 -6.13 -13.46
N GLN A 47 -5.86 -5.39 -14.20
CA GLN A 47 -5.44 -4.06 -13.80
C GLN A 47 -6.45 -3.03 -14.25
N TRP A 48 -6.76 -2.10 -13.35
CA TRP A 48 -7.63 -0.99 -13.67
C TRP A 48 -6.89 -0.01 -14.56
N THR A 49 -7.56 0.48 -15.59
CA THR A 49 -6.96 1.37 -16.59
C THR A 49 -7.81 2.59 -16.86
N ILE A 50 -7.15 3.75 -16.99
CA ILE A 50 -7.74 4.97 -17.53
C ILE A 50 -7.13 5.20 -18.92
N ASN A 51 -7.98 5.45 -19.91
CA ASN A 51 -7.50 5.79 -21.25
C ASN A 51 -6.66 7.07 -21.25
N GLU A 52 -5.50 7.07 -21.90
CA GLU A 52 -4.56 8.21 -21.94
C GLU A 52 -5.20 9.51 -22.45
N ILE A 53 -6.11 9.42 -23.43
CA ILE A 53 -6.79 10.60 -23.99
C ILE A 53 -7.77 11.16 -22.95
N ALA A 54 -8.48 10.30 -22.24
CA ALA A 54 -9.37 10.71 -21.16
C ALA A 54 -8.57 11.33 -20.00
N TRP A 55 -7.45 10.71 -19.62
CA TRP A 55 -6.56 11.27 -18.60
C TRP A 55 -6.00 12.62 -18.98
N ASN A 56 -5.49 12.80 -20.21
CA ASN A 56 -4.97 14.08 -20.65
C ASN A 56 -6.02 15.21 -20.63
N GLN A 57 -7.30 14.88 -20.81
CA GLN A 57 -8.40 15.84 -20.67
C GLN A 57 -8.75 16.09 -19.20
N ALA A 58 -8.76 15.03 -18.39
CA ALA A 58 -9.08 15.07 -16.98
C ALA A 58 -8.02 15.75 -16.13
N ARG A 59 -6.74 15.54 -16.45
CA ARG A 59 -5.59 16.00 -15.67
C ARG A 59 -5.71 17.47 -15.33
N ASP A 60 -6.10 18.30 -16.30
CA ASP A 60 -6.20 19.75 -16.13
C ASP A 60 -7.61 20.22 -15.71
N ALA A 61 -8.56 19.31 -15.54
CA ALA A 61 -9.92 19.60 -15.12
C ALA A 61 -10.00 20.02 -13.64
N SER A 62 -11.04 20.80 -13.33
CA SER A 62 -11.39 21.17 -11.94
C SER A 62 -12.17 20.08 -11.22
N ALA A 63 -12.88 19.24 -11.98
CA ALA A 63 -13.66 18.13 -11.47
C ALA A 63 -13.73 17.01 -12.51
N VAL A 64 -13.82 15.79 -12.02
CA VAL A 64 -13.93 14.57 -12.80
C VAL A 64 -15.11 13.76 -12.27
N ARG A 65 -15.79 13.04 -13.15
CA ARG A 65 -16.80 12.08 -12.74
C ARG A 65 -16.34 10.68 -13.17
N PHE A 66 -16.33 9.75 -12.22
CA PHE A 66 -16.04 8.35 -12.49
C PHE A 66 -17.32 7.56 -12.53
N SER A 67 -17.40 6.69 -13.54
CA SER A 67 -18.35 5.59 -13.56
C SER A 67 -17.56 4.31 -13.31
N LEU A 68 -17.77 3.68 -12.17
CA LEU A 68 -17.25 2.35 -11.86
C LEU A 68 -18.28 1.33 -12.41
N ALA A 69 -18.42 1.28 -13.74
CA ALA A 69 -19.53 0.56 -14.40
C ALA A 69 -19.21 -0.90 -14.77
N GLU A 70 -17.96 -1.36 -14.61
CA GLU A 70 -17.52 -2.63 -15.18
C GLU A 70 -16.52 -3.39 -14.29
N THR A 71 -16.32 -2.99 -13.03
CA THR A 71 -15.23 -3.56 -12.21
C THR A 71 -15.66 -4.66 -11.25
N GLY A 72 -16.96 -4.86 -10.97
CA GLY A 72 -17.40 -5.86 -9.96
C GLY A 72 -17.18 -5.46 -8.50
N VAL A 73 -16.31 -4.46 -8.25
CA VAL A 73 -15.77 -4.01 -6.95
C VAL A 73 -16.81 -3.39 -6.02
N LEU A 74 -17.91 -2.91 -6.60
CA LEU A 74 -18.91 -2.15 -5.90
C LEU A 74 -20.28 -2.65 -6.32
N ASP A 75 -21.12 -2.94 -5.33
CA ASP A 75 -22.48 -3.49 -5.49
C ASP A 75 -23.41 -2.67 -6.43
N HIS A 76 -23.03 -1.46 -6.86
CA HIS A 76 -23.75 -0.62 -7.82
C HIS A 76 -22.80 0.29 -8.62
N ASP A 77 -23.27 0.79 -9.78
CA ASP A 77 -22.69 1.88 -10.58
C ASP A 77 -22.40 3.12 -9.70
N LEU A 78 -21.30 3.12 -8.96
CA LEU A 78 -20.95 4.23 -8.08
C LEU A 78 -20.44 5.37 -8.94
N GLN A 79 -21.26 6.42 -9.05
CA GLN A 79 -20.89 7.65 -9.76
C GLN A 79 -20.17 8.57 -8.78
N LEU A 80 -18.84 8.63 -8.90
CA LEU A 80 -18.01 9.48 -8.04
C LEU A 80 -17.76 10.81 -8.74
N THR A 81 -18.25 11.92 -8.19
CA THR A 81 -17.83 13.25 -8.66
C THR A 81 -16.71 13.76 -7.74
N LEU A 82 -15.46 13.75 -8.22
CA LEU A 82 -14.28 14.16 -7.46
C LEU A 82 -13.73 15.49 -7.96
N PHE A 83 -13.14 16.27 -7.05
CA PHE A 83 -12.66 17.62 -7.34
C PHE A 83 -11.15 17.72 -7.23
N ARG A 84 -10.55 18.53 -8.10
CA ARG A 84 -9.08 18.67 -8.11
C ARG A 84 -8.60 19.27 -6.79
N ARG A 85 -7.60 18.65 -6.18
CA ARG A 85 -6.93 19.11 -4.96
C ARG A 85 -5.43 19.26 -5.19
N ASN A 86 -4.85 20.35 -4.65
CA ASN A 86 -3.41 20.58 -4.64
C ASN A 86 -3.00 20.87 -3.20
N VAL A 87 -2.27 19.96 -2.55
CA VAL A 87 -1.72 20.19 -1.20
C VAL A 87 -0.41 20.98 -1.25
N LEU A 88 0.37 20.84 -2.33
CA LEU A 88 1.58 21.64 -2.51
C LEU A 88 1.21 23.06 -2.93
N SER A 89 1.55 24.03 -2.08
CA SER A 89 1.27 25.44 -2.36
C SER A 89 2.04 25.95 -3.58
N SER A 90 1.42 26.85 -4.35
CA SER A 90 2.04 27.54 -5.49
C SER A 90 3.33 28.30 -5.15
N ASN A 91 3.51 28.68 -3.88
CA ASN A 91 4.71 29.36 -3.38
C ASN A 91 5.62 28.44 -2.53
N ALA A 92 5.38 27.13 -2.57
CA ALA A 92 6.14 26.18 -1.76
C ALA A 92 7.63 26.23 -2.08
N GLN A 93 8.47 26.17 -1.04
CA GLN A 93 9.91 26.09 -1.17
C GLN A 93 10.37 24.65 -1.03
N ILE A 94 10.95 24.10 -2.09
CA ILE A 94 11.54 22.77 -2.09
C ILE A 94 13.05 22.93 -2.15
N VAL A 95 13.75 22.36 -1.18
CA VAL A 95 15.19 22.53 -1.03
C VAL A 95 15.90 21.22 -0.71
N MET A 96 17.13 21.11 -1.19
CA MET A 96 18.08 20.08 -0.76
C MET A 96 18.88 20.63 0.42
N GLY A 97 18.80 19.95 1.56
CA GLY A 97 19.59 20.25 2.75
C GLY A 97 21.04 19.77 2.56
N THR A 98 22.00 20.68 2.73
CA THR A 98 23.44 20.39 2.67
C THR A 98 24.15 20.91 3.90
N ASP A 99 25.36 20.43 4.18
CA ASP A 99 26.20 20.94 5.27
C ASP A 99 26.65 22.41 5.04
N HIS A 100 26.46 22.94 3.82
CA HIS A 100 26.72 24.33 3.43
C HIS A 100 25.45 25.20 3.35
N GLY A 101 24.28 24.65 3.68
CA GLY A 101 22.97 25.33 3.67
C GLY A 101 22.02 24.84 2.57
N ASP A 102 20.77 25.29 2.64
CA ASP A 102 19.72 24.82 1.72
C ASP A 102 19.96 25.27 0.27
N MET A 103 19.88 24.34 -0.66
CA MET A 103 19.94 24.57 -2.11
C MET A 103 18.54 24.45 -2.72
N PRO A 104 18.00 25.49 -3.40
CA PRO A 104 16.71 25.38 -4.07
C PRO A 104 16.69 24.27 -5.11
N MET A 105 15.56 23.59 -5.21
CA MET A 105 15.30 22.52 -6.17
C MET A 105 14.03 22.83 -6.96
N ASP A 106 14.11 22.72 -8.28
CA ASP A 106 12.92 22.77 -9.13
C ASP A 106 12.21 21.41 -9.10
N PHE A 107 10.91 21.43 -8.81
CA PHE A 107 10.04 20.25 -8.84
C PHE A 107 8.87 20.54 -9.76
N ASP A 108 8.59 19.64 -10.71
CA ASP A 108 7.43 19.77 -11.58
C ASP A 108 6.18 19.32 -10.82
N THR A 109 5.39 20.30 -10.37
CA THR A 109 4.15 20.07 -9.63
C THR A 109 3.08 19.37 -10.46
N ASN A 110 3.21 19.34 -11.80
CA ASN A 110 2.27 18.62 -12.66
C ASN A 110 2.50 17.10 -12.66
N ARG A 111 3.58 16.62 -12.02
CA ARG A 111 3.81 15.19 -11.82
C ARG A 111 2.80 14.57 -10.87
N ILE A 112 2.14 15.37 -10.04
CA ILE A 112 1.16 14.89 -9.06
C ILE A 112 -0.19 15.54 -9.34
N VAL A 113 -1.21 14.70 -9.47
CA VAL A 113 -2.57 15.13 -9.76
C VAL A 113 -3.48 14.40 -8.79
N ARG A 114 -4.21 15.13 -7.95
CA ARG A 114 -5.18 14.53 -7.03
C ARG A 114 -6.58 15.05 -7.31
N PHE A 115 -7.54 14.13 -7.27
CA PHE A 115 -8.97 14.42 -7.20
C PHE A 115 -9.52 13.76 -5.96
N SER A 116 -10.31 14.45 -5.15
CA SER A 116 -10.96 13.86 -3.99
C SER A 116 -12.31 14.52 -3.66
N GLY A 117 -13.14 13.82 -2.90
CA GLY A 117 -14.44 14.31 -2.47
C GLY A 117 -15.28 13.25 -1.73
N PRO A 118 -16.41 13.66 -1.13
CA PRO A 118 -17.34 12.75 -0.46
C PRO A 118 -18.10 11.87 -1.46
N ILE A 119 -18.60 10.72 -1.01
CA ILE A 119 -19.51 9.87 -1.80
C ILE A 119 -20.93 10.21 -1.39
N GLU A 120 -21.71 10.80 -2.31
CA GLU A 120 -23.05 11.35 -2.02
C GLU A 120 -24.02 10.35 -1.35
N THR A 121 -23.86 9.05 -1.61
CA THR A 121 -24.74 8.00 -1.09
C THR A 121 -24.34 7.45 0.28
N TYR A 122 -23.14 7.78 0.77
CA TYR A 122 -22.59 7.21 2.01
C TYR A 122 -22.15 8.33 2.95
N PRO A 123 -22.85 8.58 4.07
CA PRO A 123 -22.42 9.56 5.07
C PRO A 123 -21.01 9.25 5.60
N GLY A 124 -20.18 10.28 5.83
CA GLY A 124 -18.82 10.10 6.36
C GLY A 124 -17.80 9.45 5.41
N SER A 125 -18.20 9.13 4.19
CA SER A 125 -17.35 8.51 3.16
C SER A 125 -16.40 9.49 2.48
N TRP A 126 -15.40 8.93 1.79
CA TRP A 126 -14.44 9.69 0.99
C TRP A 126 -13.89 8.86 -0.16
N ALA A 127 -13.71 9.49 -1.31
CA ALA A 127 -13.00 8.89 -2.43
C ALA A 127 -11.90 9.83 -2.93
N SER A 128 -10.82 9.23 -3.39
CA SER A 128 -9.70 9.96 -3.97
C SER A 128 -9.01 9.20 -5.09
N LEU A 129 -8.66 9.90 -6.16
CA LEU A 129 -7.70 9.46 -7.17
C LEU A 129 -6.41 10.29 -7.05
N LEU A 130 -5.30 9.62 -6.76
CA LEU A 130 -3.97 10.23 -6.71
C LEU A 130 -3.11 9.65 -7.82
N ALA A 131 -2.73 10.48 -8.78
CA ALA A 131 -1.81 10.10 -9.84
C ALA A 131 -0.42 10.70 -9.60
N ILE A 132 0.60 9.86 -9.75
CA ILE A 132 2.00 10.26 -9.87
C ILE A 132 2.48 9.81 -11.25
N GLU A 133 2.76 10.79 -12.11
CA GLU A 133 3.09 10.56 -13.51
C GLU A 133 1.99 9.80 -14.30
N ASN A 134 2.24 8.54 -14.65
CA ASN A 134 1.30 7.68 -15.39
C ASN A 134 0.71 6.56 -14.53
N GLU A 135 1.02 6.54 -13.24
CA GLU A 135 0.46 5.60 -12.27
C GLU A 135 -0.52 6.37 -11.38
N ALA A 136 -1.63 5.72 -11.03
CA ALA A 136 -2.60 6.30 -10.13
C ALA A 136 -3.08 5.30 -9.10
N MET A 137 -3.49 5.81 -7.95
CA MET A 137 -4.11 5.06 -6.88
C MET A 137 -5.50 5.64 -6.67
N LEU A 138 -6.51 4.79 -6.79
CA LEU A 138 -7.87 5.09 -6.37
C LEU A 138 -8.06 4.57 -4.95
N THR A 139 -8.58 5.41 -4.06
CA THR A 139 -9.01 5.05 -2.72
C THR A 139 -10.49 5.34 -2.60
N VAL A 140 -11.27 4.36 -2.15
CA VAL A 140 -12.70 4.49 -1.88
C VAL A 140 -12.94 4.01 -0.45
N ASP A 141 -13.21 4.95 0.44
CA ASP A 141 -13.62 4.74 1.82
C ASP A 141 -15.11 5.02 1.90
N ARG A 142 -15.95 3.99 2.03
CA ARG A 142 -17.40 4.15 2.14
C ARG A 142 -17.85 4.58 3.53
N GLY A 143 -16.92 4.77 4.47
CA GLY A 143 -17.19 5.08 5.85
C GLY A 143 -17.18 3.84 6.75
N PRO A 144 -17.43 4.03 8.06
CA PRO A 144 -17.54 2.96 9.04
C PRO A 144 -18.45 1.80 8.61
N GLY A 145 -18.03 0.56 8.91
CA GLY A 145 -18.78 -0.66 8.56
C GLY A 145 -18.66 -1.08 7.09
N HIS A 146 -17.75 -0.48 6.33
CA HIS A 146 -17.46 -0.86 4.95
C HIS A 146 -15.98 -1.13 4.72
N GLU A 147 -15.70 -2.00 3.76
CA GLU A 147 -14.36 -2.24 3.25
C GLU A 147 -13.73 -0.98 2.67
N LEU A 148 -12.49 -0.72 3.07
CA LEU A 148 -11.63 0.29 2.46
C LEU A 148 -11.02 -0.28 1.19
N ILE A 149 -11.37 0.31 0.05
CA ILE A 149 -10.87 -0.12 -1.24
C ILE A 149 -9.71 0.78 -1.65
N ARG A 150 -8.57 0.18 -2.03
CA ARG A 150 -7.39 0.88 -2.52
C ARG A 150 -6.84 0.11 -3.71
N GLU A 151 -6.98 0.71 -4.88
CA GLU A 151 -6.75 0.06 -6.15
C GLU A 151 -5.76 0.85 -6.98
N HIS A 152 -4.87 0.12 -7.65
CA HIS A 152 -3.97 0.74 -8.60
C HIS A 152 -4.64 0.90 -9.94
N VAL A 153 -4.42 2.05 -10.56
CA VAL A 153 -4.98 2.44 -11.85
C VAL A 153 -3.86 2.88 -12.80
N VAL A 154 -3.65 2.13 -13.87
CA VAL A 154 -2.68 2.45 -14.93
C VAL A 154 -3.27 3.48 -15.89
N ILE A 155 -2.49 4.48 -16.29
CA ILE A 155 -2.94 5.49 -17.26
C ILE A 155 -2.34 5.22 -18.66
N GLY A 156 -3.21 4.90 -19.63
CA GLY A 156 -2.87 4.71 -21.05
C GLY A 156 -2.48 3.28 -21.46
N SER A 157 -2.12 3.08 -22.74
CA SER A 157 -1.55 1.82 -23.22
C SER A 157 -0.03 1.88 -23.13
N GLY A 158 0.54 1.18 -22.15
CA GLY A 158 1.93 1.20 -21.72
C GLY A 158 3.00 1.59 -22.76
N SER A 159 3.76 2.62 -22.44
CA SER A 159 5.21 2.61 -22.67
C SER A 159 5.87 3.41 -21.55
N SER A 160 6.43 2.64 -20.63
CA SER A 160 7.17 2.97 -19.44
C SER A 160 8.18 4.13 -19.53
N TRP A 161 8.00 5.09 -18.64
CA TRP A 161 9.11 5.71 -17.89
C TRP A 161 9.02 5.31 -16.40
N ALA A 162 7.86 4.78 -15.97
CA ALA A 162 7.66 4.12 -14.68
C ALA A 162 8.38 2.77 -14.53
N HIS A 163 9.05 2.25 -15.58
CA HIS A 163 9.99 1.11 -15.45
C HIS A 163 11.23 1.43 -14.59
N GLN A 164 11.30 2.60 -13.93
CA GLN A 164 12.42 2.97 -13.07
C GLN A 164 12.00 3.57 -11.73
N LEU A 165 10.70 3.60 -11.40
CA LEU A 165 10.29 4.14 -10.08
C LEU A 165 10.63 3.15 -8.95
N PHE A 166 10.70 1.84 -9.23
CA PHE A 166 11.02 0.83 -8.21
C PHE A 166 11.89 -0.34 -8.68
N ASN A 167 12.10 -0.53 -9.99
CA ASN A 167 12.91 -1.64 -10.50
C ASN A 167 14.02 -1.14 -11.44
N ARG A 168 15.29 -1.33 -11.05
CA ARG A 168 16.32 -1.61 -12.05
C ARG A 168 17.41 -2.55 -11.52
N GLU A 169 17.41 -3.73 -12.10
CA GLU A 169 18.51 -4.70 -12.07
C GLU A 169 19.85 -4.12 -12.59
N PRO A 170 20.98 -4.74 -12.17
CA PRO A 170 22.32 -4.21 -12.33
C PRO A 170 22.90 -4.57 -13.70
N ALA A 171 23.13 -3.57 -14.55
CA ALA A 171 24.08 -3.74 -15.65
C ALA A 171 25.51 -3.44 -15.17
N ASN A 172 26.25 -4.46 -14.77
CA ASN A 172 27.73 -4.46 -14.73
C ASN A 172 28.21 -5.48 -15.80
N PRO A 173 29.44 -5.43 -16.40
CA PRO A 173 30.63 -4.75 -15.93
C PRO A 173 31.48 -3.99 -16.98
N ALA A 174 32.34 -3.11 -16.46
CA ALA A 174 33.63 -2.68 -17.02
C ALA A 174 33.64 -2.08 -18.46
N GLY A 175 33.70 -0.75 -18.50
CA GLY A 175 34.25 -0.02 -19.65
C GLY A 175 34.57 1.43 -19.25
N GLU A 176 35.86 1.72 -19.05
CA GLU A 176 36.42 3.07 -18.88
C GLU A 176 35.72 4.10 -19.77
N PHE A 177 35.22 5.19 -19.20
CA PHE A 177 35.14 6.45 -19.94
C PHE A 177 35.69 7.62 -19.13
N ASP A 178 36.94 7.89 -19.49
CA ASP A 178 37.78 9.05 -19.21
C ASP A 178 37.06 10.37 -19.53
N CYS A 179 37.12 11.32 -18.60
CA CYS A 179 36.77 12.71 -18.82
C CYS A 179 37.74 13.33 -19.83
N GLN A 180 37.42 13.31 -21.13
CA GLN A 180 38.13 14.11 -22.12
C GLN A 180 37.21 14.98 -22.98
N VAL A 181 37.36 16.27 -22.71
CA VAL A 181 36.98 17.44 -23.49
C VAL A 181 37.40 17.28 -24.97
N VAL A 182 36.44 17.38 -25.90
CA VAL A 182 36.71 17.82 -27.27
C VAL A 182 35.62 18.79 -27.73
N PRO A 183 35.97 19.98 -28.29
CA PRO A 183 35.04 21.05 -28.60
C PRO A 183 34.37 20.86 -29.97
N LEU A 184 33.08 21.17 -30.06
CA LEU A 184 32.45 21.44 -31.34
C LEU A 184 31.99 22.90 -31.38
N ALA A 185 32.70 23.66 -32.21
CA ALA A 185 32.41 25.03 -32.55
C ALA A 185 31.17 25.12 -33.47
N ALA A 186 30.28 26.03 -33.09
CA ALA A 186 29.48 26.94 -33.89
C ALA A 186 29.00 26.50 -35.29
N GLU A 187 27.68 26.49 -35.46
CA GLU A 187 27.03 27.35 -36.45
C GLU A 187 25.63 27.77 -35.94
N HIS A 188 25.43 29.09 -35.90
CA HIS A 188 24.20 29.79 -35.54
C HIS A 188 23.13 29.59 -36.62
N GLU A 189 21.87 29.37 -36.23
CA GLU A 189 20.75 30.09 -36.83
C GLU A 189 19.62 30.30 -35.80
N THR A 190 19.34 31.58 -35.59
CA THR A 190 18.42 32.25 -34.66
C THR A 190 17.04 31.59 -34.44
N VAL A 191 16.78 31.15 -33.21
CA VAL A 191 15.45 31.26 -32.58
C VAL A 191 15.56 32.34 -31.51
N ARG A 192 14.67 33.33 -31.61
CA ARG A 192 14.66 34.54 -30.78
C ARG A 192 14.56 34.17 -29.30
N GLU A 193 15.46 34.75 -28.50
CA GLU A 193 15.25 34.97 -27.07
C GLU A 193 13.84 35.53 -26.85
N ILE A 194 12.98 34.77 -26.17
CA ILE A 194 11.96 35.39 -25.32
C ILE A 194 12.63 35.54 -23.96
N THR A 195 13.19 36.72 -23.74
CA THR A 195 13.46 37.22 -22.40
C THR A 195 12.10 37.36 -21.71
N ILE A 196 11.71 36.40 -20.86
CA ILE A 196 10.67 36.68 -19.86
C ILE A 196 11.38 37.41 -18.73
N GLY A 197 11.29 38.73 -18.79
CA GLY A 197 11.70 39.59 -17.69
C GLY A 197 10.84 39.32 -16.46
N SER A 198 11.48 39.42 -15.31
CA SER A 198 10.84 39.72 -14.04
C SER A 198 9.89 40.92 -14.18
N ASN A 199 8.60 40.64 -14.34
CA ASN A 199 7.42 41.47 -14.03
C ASN A 199 6.17 40.90 -14.73
N GLN A 200 5.84 39.64 -14.48
CA GLN A 200 4.47 39.19 -14.56
C GLN A 200 4.10 38.58 -13.20
N THR A 201 3.17 39.25 -12.54
CA THR A 201 2.19 38.62 -11.65
C THR A 201 1.45 37.59 -12.50
N ASP A 202 2.02 36.39 -12.65
CA ASP A 202 1.30 35.30 -13.27
C ASP A 202 0.21 34.84 -12.31
N ALA A 203 -0.98 34.75 -12.86
CA ALA A 203 -2.21 34.50 -12.14
C ALA A 203 -2.17 33.11 -11.49
N ARG A 204 -2.66 33.09 -10.26
CA ARG A 204 -2.99 31.92 -9.43
C ARG A 204 -3.82 30.90 -10.24
N ASP A 205 -3.69 29.62 -9.88
CA ASP A 205 -4.37 28.48 -10.53
C ASP A 205 -5.87 28.79 -10.74
N PRO A 206 -6.35 28.96 -11.99
CA PRO A 206 -7.67 29.54 -12.28
C PRO A 206 -8.81 28.50 -12.25
N ARG A 207 -8.68 27.40 -11.51
CA ARG A 207 -9.65 26.29 -11.53
C ARG A 207 -10.52 26.26 -10.28
N PRO A 208 -11.87 26.23 -10.41
CA PRO A 208 -12.77 26.17 -9.26
C PRO A 208 -12.66 24.82 -8.55
N GLN A 209 -12.13 24.78 -7.34
CA GLN A 209 -12.19 23.61 -6.46
C GLN A 209 -13.59 23.55 -5.82
N GLN A 210 -14.06 22.38 -5.38
CA GLN A 210 -15.25 22.34 -4.52
C GLN A 210 -14.91 23.03 -3.20
N ILE A 211 -15.64 24.10 -2.93
CA ILE A 211 -15.59 24.91 -1.73
C ILE A 211 -16.24 24.10 -0.60
N ILE A 212 -15.49 23.85 0.47
CA ILE A 212 -16.07 23.40 1.73
C ILE A 212 -16.23 24.67 2.56
N HIS A 213 -17.48 25.12 2.65
CA HIS A 213 -17.87 26.34 3.32
C HIS A 213 -17.35 26.36 4.77
N GLY A 214 -16.70 27.45 5.18
CA GLY A 214 -16.13 27.61 6.53
C GLY A 214 -14.84 26.85 6.85
N ALA A 215 -14.18 26.22 5.87
CA ALA A 215 -12.94 25.47 6.12
C ALA A 215 -11.72 26.40 6.36
N LEU A 216 -10.94 26.11 7.41
CA LEU A 216 -9.73 26.86 7.75
C LEU A 216 -8.49 26.21 7.13
N ARG A 217 -7.40 26.96 6.99
CA ARG A 217 -6.13 26.45 6.42
C ARG A 217 -4.99 26.55 7.40
N PHE A 218 -4.13 25.54 7.42
CA PHE A 218 -2.86 25.59 8.13
C PHE A 218 -1.68 25.23 7.22
N THR A 219 -0.58 25.91 7.46
CA THR A 219 0.67 25.69 6.73
C THR A 219 1.49 24.58 7.35
N GLN A 220 1.87 23.60 6.53
CA GLN A 220 2.71 22.46 6.90
C GLN A 220 4.09 22.60 6.24
N ALA A 221 5.13 22.41 7.04
CA ALA A 221 6.50 22.25 6.57
C ALA A 221 7.02 20.84 6.87
N VAL A 222 7.77 20.27 5.95
CA VAL A 222 8.35 18.94 6.06
C VAL A 222 9.86 19.02 5.95
N ASP A 223 10.53 18.29 6.82
CA ASP A 223 11.96 18.06 6.76
C ASP A 223 12.20 16.56 6.74
N ALA A 224 13.08 16.10 5.86
CA ALA A 224 13.36 14.69 5.62
C ALA A 224 14.84 14.43 5.77
N ASP A 225 15.21 13.45 6.59
CA ASP A 225 16.61 13.05 6.80
C ASP A 225 17.21 12.31 5.60
N ASN A 226 18.51 12.04 5.69
CA ASN A 226 19.24 11.38 4.61
C ASN A 226 18.83 9.92 4.47
N GLU A 227 18.49 9.26 5.58
CA GLU A 227 18.01 7.88 5.61
C GLU A 227 16.68 7.71 4.86
N LEU A 228 15.76 8.68 4.91
CA LEU A 228 14.56 8.64 4.09
C LEU A 228 14.90 8.67 2.60
N LEU A 229 15.89 9.48 2.21
CA LEU A 229 16.34 9.56 0.83
C LEU A 229 17.00 8.25 0.36
N GLU A 230 17.66 7.50 1.25
CA GLU A 230 18.24 6.19 0.92
C GLU A 230 17.18 5.16 0.52
N ILE A 231 15.97 5.23 1.09
CA ILE A 231 14.83 4.39 0.68
C ILE A 231 14.54 4.56 -0.82
N PHE A 232 14.66 5.79 -1.31
CA PHE A 232 14.49 6.16 -2.73
C PHE A 232 15.81 6.14 -3.52
N GLU A 233 16.82 5.43 -3.04
CA GLU A 233 18.11 5.24 -3.70
C GLU A 233 18.85 6.54 -4.07
N GLY A 234 18.60 7.62 -3.32
CA GLY A 234 19.19 8.93 -3.61
C GLY A 234 18.39 9.80 -4.58
N ASP A 235 17.24 9.35 -5.09
CA ASP A 235 16.39 10.15 -5.99
C ASP A 235 15.56 11.16 -5.20
N VAL A 236 16.05 12.40 -5.16
CA VAL A 236 15.40 13.52 -4.47
C VAL A 236 14.05 13.88 -5.10
N GLN A 237 13.88 13.72 -6.42
CA GLN A 237 12.62 14.03 -7.09
C GLN A 237 11.55 13.01 -6.71
N LEU A 238 11.90 11.74 -6.66
CA LEU A 238 11.00 10.67 -6.25
C LEU A 238 10.64 10.78 -4.77
N CYS A 239 11.61 11.02 -3.90
CA CYS A 239 11.37 11.29 -2.48
C CYS A 239 10.45 12.50 -2.27
N THR A 240 10.65 13.59 -3.04
CA THR A 240 9.73 14.75 -3.02
C THR A 240 8.32 14.36 -3.46
N ALA A 241 8.19 13.56 -4.53
CA ALA A 241 6.88 13.15 -5.02
C ALA A 241 6.14 12.29 -4.00
N TYR A 242 6.84 11.37 -3.34
CA TYR A 242 6.33 10.58 -2.23
C TYR A 242 5.81 11.47 -1.09
N ILE A 243 6.59 12.45 -0.64
CA ILE A 243 6.19 13.37 0.44
C ILE A 243 4.90 14.12 0.07
N VAL A 244 4.85 14.70 -1.13
CA VAL A 244 3.66 15.45 -1.57
C VAL A 244 2.43 14.56 -1.61
N ALA A 245 2.59 13.32 -2.10
CA ALA A 245 1.50 12.36 -2.22
C ALA A 245 1.01 11.85 -0.85
N LEU A 246 1.92 11.55 0.08
CA LEU A 246 1.62 11.22 1.48
C LEU A 246 0.79 12.33 2.14
N TYR A 247 1.24 13.58 2.06
CA TYR A 247 0.52 14.71 2.64
C TYR A 247 -0.78 15.06 1.91
N SER A 248 -0.92 14.64 0.66
CA SER A 248 -2.18 14.76 -0.07
C SER A 248 -3.25 13.84 0.51
N GLU A 249 -2.88 12.62 0.92
CA GLU A 249 -3.79 11.70 1.60
C GLU A 249 -4.08 12.14 3.05
N VAL A 250 -3.06 12.55 3.80
CA VAL A 250 -3.24 13.11 5.14
C VAL A 250 -4.16 14.34 5.11
N GLY A 251 -3.99 15.21 4.10
CA GLY A 251 -4.82 16.39 3.90
C GLY A 251 -6.31 16.05 3.73
N ASP A 252 -6.63 14.94 3.06
CA ASP A 252 -8.01 14.49 2.90
C ASP A 252 -8.65 14.06 4.24
N TYR A 253 -7.90 13.44 5.16
CA TYR A 253 -8.41 13.09 6.49
C TYR A 253 -8.78 14.35 7.30
N PHE A 254 -7.91 15.37 7.29
CA PHE A 254 -8.19 16.64 7.96
C PHE A 254 -9.29 17.44 7.26
N LEU A 255 -9.38 17.37 5.94
CA LEU A 255 -10.45 18.03 5.21
C LEU A 255 -11.81 17.41 5.53
N ARG A 256 -11.91 16.07 5.47
CA ARG A 256 -13.12 15.31 5.76
C ARG A 256 -13.57 15.47 7.21
N ASP A 257 -12.67 15.24 8.17
CA ASP A 257 -13.06 15.12 9.59
C ASP A 257 -13.05 16.45 10.34
N MET A 258 -12.17 17.38 9.91
CA MET A 258 -11.88 18.62 10.63
C MET A 258 -12.25 19.88 9.85
N GLN A 259 -12.64 19.78 8.57
CA GLN A 259 -12.83 20.93 7.68
C GLN A 259 -11.56 21.82 7.66
N LEU A 260 -10.38 21.19 7.65
CA LEU A 260 -9.09 21.87 7.62
C LEU A 260 -8.33 21.54 6.33
N TYR A 261 -7.96 22.58 5.57
CA TYR A 261 -7.00 22.45 4.48
C TYR A 261 -5.57 22.41 5.01
N LEU A 262 -4.81 21.43 4.53
CA LEU A 262 -3.38 21.31 4.76
C LEU A 262 -2.63 21.88 3.56
N ASP A 263 -1.90 22.97 3.77
CA ASP A 263 -1.07 23.60 2.75
C ASP A 263 0.41 23.25 2.98
N LEU A 264 0.96 22.37 2.14
CA LEU A 264 2.38 22.02 2.16
C LEU A 264 3.18 23.15 1.50
N VAL A 265 3.91 23.92 2.31
CA VAL A 265 4.59 25.17 1.88
C VAL A 265 6.12 25.09 1.92
N TYR A 266 6.68 24.07 2.53
CA TYR A 266 8.12 23.87 2.58
C TYR A 266 8.45 22.39 2.67
N ILE A 267 9.40 21.94 1.84
CA ILE A 267 9.97 20.59 1.89
C ILE A 267 11.49 20.72 1.85
N ARG A 268 12.16 20.09 2.81
CA ARG A 268 13.60 19.89 2.77
C ARG A 268 13.93 18.40 2.78
N ILE A 269 14.87 18.00 1.93
CA ILE A 269 15.44 16.65 1.89
C ILE A 269 16.95 16.76 2.07
N TRP A 270 17.50 16.12 3.11
CA TRP A 270 18.94 16.12 3.36
C TRP A 270 19.68 15.17 2.41
N ILE A 271 20.59 15.72 1.60
CA ILE A 271 21.42 14.95 0.66
C ILE A 271 22.84 14.69 1.18
N ASP A 272 23.27 15.51 2.14
CA ASP A 272 24.44 15.27 2.99
C ASP A 272 23.96 14.67 4.32
N PRO A 273 24.87 14.09 5.13
CA PRO A 273 24.54 13.69 6.50
C PRO A 273 23.83 14.82 7.23
N ASP A 274 22.62 14.56 7.68
CA ASP A 274 21.75 15.55 8.31
C ASP A 274 22.26 15.92 9.72
N PRO A 275 21.81 17.04 10.30
CA PRO A 275 22.27 17.51 11.60
C PRO A 275 21.61 16.78 12.79
N TYR A 276 20.80 15.74 12.56
CA TYR A 276 20.01 15.04 13.57
C TYR A 276 20.73 13.77 14.02
N GLY A 277 21.70 13.90 14.92
CA GLY A 277 22.44 12.76 15.47
C GLY A 277 21.61 11.81 16.38
N GLY A 278 20.67 11.06 15.80
CA GLY A 278 19.86 10.04 16.48
C GLY A 278 18.66 10.55 17.29
N GLY A 279 17.89 11.51 16.74
CA GLY A 279 16.44 11.55 17.02
C GLY A 279 15.83 12.65 17.91
N TYR A 280 16.56 13.61 18.49
CA TYR A 280 15.93 14.62 19.39
C TYR A 280 16.41 16.09 19.22
N SER A 281 17.26 16.40 18.24
CA SER A 281 17.77 17.76 18.01
C SER A 281 17.00 18.58 16.96
N PHE A 282 16.01 17.97 16.28
CA PHE A 282 15.22 18.60 15.21
C PHE A 282 14.70 20.02 15.52
N PRO A 283 14.03 20.30 16.65
CA PRO A 283 13.39 21.59 16.89
C PRO A 283 14.44 22.68 17.15
N LEU A 284 15.69 22.28 17.45
CA LEU A 284 16.83 23.18 17.63
C LEU A 284 17.53 23.52 16.31
N ASN A 285 17.35 22.69 15.28
CA ASN A 285 18.10 22.74 14.03
C ASN A 285 17.24 23.13 12.82
N PHE A 286 15.92 23.07 12.92
CA PHE A 286 15.02 23.56 11.86
C PHE A 286 14.97 25.10 11.83
N PRO A 287 15.30 25.75 10.69
CA PRO A 287 15.37 27.20 10.60
C PRO A 287 13.99 27.86 10.50
N ASN A 288 13.81 29.02 11.14
CA ASN A 288 12.62 29.88 11.03
C ASN A 288 11.26 29.16 11.17
N PRO A 289 11.06 28.32 12.19
CA PRO A 289 9.84 27.52 12.38
C PRO A 289 8.57 28.35 12.55
N PHE A 290 8.70 29.62 12.95
CA PHE A 290 7.57 30.53 13.16
C PHE A 290 6.85 30.92 11.86
N LEU A 291 7.42 30.60 10.70
CA LEU A 291 6.81 30.84 9.39
C LEU A 291 5.72 29.83 9.03
N TYR A 292 5.65 28.70 9.73
CA TYR A 292 4.78 27.57 9.40
C TYR A 292 3.96 27.17 10.61
N ASP A 293 2.68 26.85 10.45
CA ASP A 293 1.81 26.45 11.56
C ASP A 293 2.25 25.14 12.17
N ARG A 294 2.65 24.18 11.34
CA ARG A 294 3.11 22.84 11.72
C ARG A 294 4.39 22.49 10.99
N VAL A 295 5.29 21.80 11.67
CA VAL A 295 6.56 21.34 11.13
C VAL A 295 6.75 19.88 11.53
N GLN A 296 6.91 18.99 10.56
CA GLN A 296 7.08 17.56 10.82
C GLN A 296 8.39 17.06 10.22
N MET A 297 9.14 16.28 11.00
CA MET A 297 10.30 15.53 10.53
C MET A 297 9.83 14.15 10.05
N LEU A 298 10.19 13.79 8.82
CA LEU A 298 10.06 12.42 8.30
C LEU A 298 11.43 11.77 8.32
N SER A 299 11.50 10.60 8.95
CA SER A 299 12.75 9.89 9.13
C SER A 299 12.68 8.49 8.55
N GLY A 300 13.63 8.19 7.66
CA GLY A 300 13.89 6.82 7.21
C GLY A 300 14.76 6.05 8.19
N VAL A 301 15.23 6.69 9.28
CA VAL A 301 15.94 5.99 10.36
C VAL A 301 15.02 4.86 10.83
N PRO A 302 15.53 3.62 10.87
CA PRO A 302 14.71 2.49 11.20
C PRO A 302 13.99 2.72 12.54
N ASP A 303 14.65 3.31 13.54
CA ASP A 303 14.33 3.30 14.98
C ASP A 303 12.87 3.66 15.33
N GLY A 304 12.00 2.65 15.24
CA GLY A 304 10.66 2.61 15.78
C GLY A 304 9.61 3.16 14.83
N GLY A 305 8.90 2.29 14.11
CA GLY A 305 7.65 2.68 13.45
C GLY A 305 6.73 3.38 14.46
N GLY A 306 6.32 4.60 14.14
CA GLY A 306 5.54 5.48 15.01
C GLY A 306 5.99 6.94 14.90
N GLY A 307 5.57 7.74 15.87
CA GLY A 307 5.93 9.15 15.90
C GLY A 307 6.00 9.71 17.32
N ALA A 308 6.38 10.97 17.39
CA ALA A 308 6.39 11.73 18.62
C ALA A 308 5.94 13.16 18.36
N ALA A 309 4.98 13.62 19.15
CA ALA A 309 4.49 14.98 19.09
C ALA A 309 4.20 15.52 20.49
N SER A 310 4.36 16.83 20.65
CA SER A 310 3.81 17.53 21.80
C SER A 310 2.37 17.95 21.50
N VAL A 311 1.50 17.80 22.50
CA VAL A 311 0.14 18.31 22.46
C VAL A 311 0.17 19.82 22.28
N SER A 312 -0.56 20.32 21.27
CA SER A 312 -0.55 21.75 20.86
C SER A 312 0.84 22.29 20.50
N GLY A 313 1.81 21.40 20.29
CA GLY A 313 3.15 21.74 19.84
C GLY A 313 3.18 22.08 18.35
N ARG A 314 4.22 22.79 17.93
CA ARG A 314 4.47 23.09 16.51
C ARG A 314 5.18 21.95 15.78
N TYR A 315 5.91 21.12 16.52
CA TYR A 315 6.78 20.09 15.98
C TYR A 315 6.24 18.70 16.24
N SER A 316 6.38 17.85 15.24
CA SER A 316 6.20 16.40 15.33
C SER A 316 7.32 15.66 14.59
N TYR A 317 7.45 14.38 14.89
CA TYR A 317 8.40 13.46 14.29
C TYR A 317 7.67 12.20 13.88
N VAL A 318 8.00 11.70 12.71
CA VAL A 318 7.57 10.38 12.23
C VAL A 318 8.82 9.59 11.93
N TYR A 319 8.97 8.46 12.62
CA TYR A 319 10.13 7.58 12.52
C TYR A 319 9.75 6.28 11.81
N GLY A 320 10.72 5.66 11.17
CA GLY A 320 10.52 4.39 10.48
C GLY A 320 9.51 4.50 9.33
N VAL A 321 9.54 5.63 8.60
CA VAL A 321 8.75 5.79 7.37
C VAL A 321 9.15 4.68 6.41
N LEU A 322 8.18 3.89 5.98
CA LEU A 322 8.45 2.71 5.15
C LEU A 322 8.68 3.08 3.69
N GLY A 323 8.21 4.27 3.27
CA GLY A 323 8.31 4.71 1.88
C GLY A 323 7.38 3.92 0.96
N SER A 324 6.40 3.21 1.52
CA SER A 324 5.51 2.31 0.78
C SER A 324 4.04 2.65 1.05
N PHE A 325 3.42 3.37 0.12
CA PHE A 325 1.95 3.40 -0.03
C PHE A 325 1.48 3.16 -1.48
N LEU A 326 2.38 3.26 -2.49
CA LEU A 326 2.12 2.89 -3.90
C LEU A 326 2.67 1.51 -4.30
N GLY A 327 3.35 0.82 -3.37
CA GLY A 327 3.77 -0.58 -3.44
C GLY A 327 4.52 -1.06 -4.71
N LYS A 328 4.77 -2.37 -4.75
CA LYS A 328 5.42 -3.11 -5.85
C LYS A 328 4.44 -3.31 -6.99
N ASN A 329 4.93 -3.46 -8.23
CA ASN A 329 4.12 -3.89 -9.39
C ASN A 329 2.83 -3.12 -9.57
N ASN A 330 2.82 -1.83 -9.20
CA ASN A 330 1.61 -1.05 -9.29
C ASN A 330 0.47 -1.68 -8.44
N THR A 331 0.73 -2.03 -7.18
CA THR A 331 -0.29 -2.47 -6.21
C THR A 331 -0.19 -1.59 -4.96
N PRO A 332 -1.23 -0.85 -4.56
CA PRO A 332 -1.11 0.07 -3.45
C PRO A 332 -1.00 -0.73 -2.15
N ASN A 333 -0.08 -0.35 -1.26
CA ASN A 333 0.00 -0.98 0.06
C ASN A 333 -1.18 -0.48 0.89
N ILE A 334 -2.26 -1.28 0.95
CA ILE A 334 -3.48 -0.93 1.68
C ILE A 334 -3.26 -0.89 3.20
N TYR A 335 -2.13 -1.43 3.66
CA TYR A 335 -1.68 -1.47 5.05
C TYR A 335 -0.52 -0.48 5.30
N ALA A 336 -0.39 0.58 4.51
CA ALA A 336 0.66 1.59 4.63
C ALA A 336 0.56 2.41 5.93
N GLN A 337 1.59 2.35 6.77
CA GLN A 337 1.63 3.00 8.10
C GLN A 337 1.85 4.51 8.03
N ASP A 338 2.41 4.99 6.93
CA ASP A 338 2.91 6.34 6.80
C ASP A 338 1.78 7.39 6.90
N PRO A 339 0.65 7.29 6.15
CA PRO A 339 -0.45 8.26 6.24
C PRO A 339 -1.10 8.28 7.64
N PHE A 340 -1.31 7.11 8.24
CA PHE A 340 -1.90 6.98 9.58
C PHE A 340 -1.03 7.67 10.63
N THR A 341 0.28 7.41 10.61
CA THR A 341 1.22 7.95 11.60
C THR A 341 1.41 9.45 11.42
N CYS A 342 1.56 9.94 10.19
CA CYS A 342 1.63 11.37 9.92
C CYS A 342 0.40 12.12 10.43
N ALA A 343 -0.80 11.61 10.16
CA ALA A 343 -2.05 12.20 10.63
C ALA A 343 -2.18 12.16 12.16
N HIS A 344 -1.78 11.05 12.80
CA HIS A 344 -1.76 10.89 14.25
C HIS A 344 -0.95 11.99 14.94
N GLU A 345 0.28 12.21 14.48
CA GLU A 345 1.18 13.17 15.10
C GLU A 345 0.73 14.64 14.88
N ILE A 346 0.14 14.94 13.72
CA ILE A 346 -0.50 16.24 13.48
C ILE A 346 -1.69 16.41 14.43
N GLY A 347 -2.48 15.36 14.69
CA GLY A 347 -3.58 15.39 15.65
C GLY A 347 -3.14 15.83 17.05
N HIS A 348 -2.00 15.32 17.54
CA HIS A 348 -1.40 15.82 18.78
C HIS A 348 -1.01 17.30 18.70
N ASN A 349 -0.34 17.72 17.61
CA ASN A 349 -0.03 19.14 17.40
C ASN A 349 -1.28 20.02 17.32
N MET A 350 -2.44 19.45 16.98
CA MET A 350 -3.75 20.11 17.01
C MET A 350 -4.45 20.04 18.37
N GLY A 351 -3.86 19.42 19.39
CA GLY A 351 -4.33 19.53 20.78
C GLY A 351 -5.09 18.33 21.34
N THR A 352 -5.22 17.23 20.58
CA THR A 352 -5.82 16.00 21.10
C THR A 352 -4.79 15.07 21.77
N LEU A 353 -5.29 14.21 22.65
CA LEU A 353 -4.60 13.05 23.21
C LEU A 353 -5.03 11.78 22.45
N HIS A 354 -4.54 10.63 22.89
CA HIS A 354 -4.95 9.35 22.34
C HIS A 354 -6.39 9.00 22.77
N THR A 355 -7.06 8.16 21.99
CA THR A 355 -8.41 7.67 22.29
C THR A 355 -8.52 6.96 23.65
N HIS A 356 -7.47 6.26 24.11
CA HIS A 356 -7.46 5.64 25.45
C HIS A 356 -7.43 6.66 26.60
N ASP A 357 -6.88 7.85 26.40
CA ASP A 357 -6.90 8.92 27.42
C ASP A 357 -8.32 9.45 27.68
N TYR A 358 -9.23 9.17 26.74
CA TYR A 358 -10.65 9.47 26.81
C TYR A 358 -11.52 8.27 27.22
N ASN A 359 -10.91 7.10 27.50
CA ASN A 359 -11.59 5.82 27.73
C ASN A 359 -12.43 5.29 26.55
N LEU A 360 -12.09 5.68 25.32
CA LEU A 360 -12.76 5.19 24.10
C LEU A 360 -12.25 3.81 23.71
N ASP A 361 -10.95 3.58 23.93
CA ASP A 361 -10.34 2.26 23.85
C ASP A 361 -9.45 1.99 25.07
N ARG A 362 -8.86 0.79 25.10
CA ARG A 362 -7.84 0.39 26.08
C ARG A 362 -6.67 -0.33 25.41
N CYS A 363 -6.36 0.07 24.19
CA CYS A 363 -5.29 -0.51 23.37
C CYS A 363 -3.89 -0.14 23.89
N ASN A 364 -3.81 0.57 25.03
CA ASN A 364 -2.60 0.72 25.84
C ASN A 364 -2.40 -0.40 26.87
N SER A 365 -3.28 -1.41 26.90
CA SER A 365 -3.26 -2.53 27.85
C SER A 365 -3.25 -3.89 27.15
N PRO A 366 -2.35 -4.80 27.53
CA PRO A 366 -2.20 -6.12 26.91
C PRO A 366 -3.29 -7.15 27.30
N THR A 367 -4.28 -6.74 28.10
CA THR A 367 -5.25 -7.67 28.75
C THR A 367 -6.69 -7.50 28.28
N MET A 368 -6.92 -6.66 27.27
CA MET A 368 -8.25 -6.31 26.80
C MET A 368 -8.57 -7.02 25.47
N VAL A 369 -9.86 -7.14 25.16
CA VAL A 369 -10.36 -7.71 23.90
C VAL A 369 -9.89 -6.83 22.72
N ALA A 370 -9.49 -7.47 21.63
CA ALA A 370 -9.14 -6.79 20.39
C ALA A 370 -10.30 -5.92 19.89
N ARG A 371 -9.99 -4.77 19.30
CA ARG A 371 -10.94 -3.79 18.74
C ARG A 371 -10.30 -3.02 17.60
N ARG A 372 -11.12 -2.48 16.69
CA ARG A 372 -10.65 -1.53 15.67
C ARG A 372 -10.33 -0.19 16.32
N GLY A 373 -9.26 0.45 15.86
CA GLY A 373 -8.82 1.76 16.35
C GLY A 373 -8.91 2.83 15.28
N THR A 374 -9.15 4.07 15.67
CA THR A 374 -9.11 5.24 14.78
C THR A 374 -7.71 5.84 14.73
N ILE A 375 -7.48 6.89 13.91
CA ILE A 375 -6.16 7.53 13.72
C ILE A 375 -5.44 7.82 15.05
N MET A 376 -6.15 8.22 16.12
CA MET A 376 -5.54 8.55 17.43
C MET A 376 -5.40 7.35 18.40
N SER A 377 -5.52 6.12 17.91
CA SER A 377 -5.51 4.89 18.70
C SER A 377 -4.21 4.10 18.59
N TYR A 378 -3.99 3.20 19.55
CA TYR A 378 -2.92 2.21 19.56
C TYR A 378 -3.38 0.81 19.14
N CYS A 379 -4.65 0.60 18.79
CA CYS A 379 -5.17 -0.74 18.49
C CYS A 379 -4.46 -1.41 17.31
N THR A 380 -4.01 -0.62 16.33
CA THR A 380 -3.22 -1.10 15.18
C THR A 380 -1.83 -1.61 15.54
N GLN A 381 -1.33 -1.26 16.73
CA GLN A 381 -0.06 -1.75 17.27
C GLN A 381 -0.26 -2.85 18.32
N ALA A 382 -1.43 -2.85 18.97
CA ALA A 382 -1.76 -3.77 20.05
C ALA A 382 -2.24 -5.14 19.56
N TYR A 383 -2.91 -5.19 18.42
CA TYR A 383 -3.58 -6.40 17.95
C TYR A 383 -3.18 -6.78 16.52
N SER A 384 -3.38 -8.06 16.21
CA SER A 384 -3.14 -8.67 14.91
C SER A 384 -4.02 -8.06 13.83
N GLY A 385 -3.51 -8.01 12.61
CA GLY A 385 -4.08 -7.23 11.51
C GLY A 385 -3.36 -5.91 11.24
N THR A 386 -2.55 -5.41 12.18
CA THR A 386 -1.82 -4.15 12.04
C THR A 386 -2.73 -2.98 11.64
N LEU A 387 -2.50 -2.33 10.50
CA LEU A 387 -3.39 -1.27 10.00
C LEU A 387 -4.71 -1.75 9.44
N ALA A 388 -4.87 -3.03 9.12
CA ALA A 388 -6.19 -3.57 8.79
C ALA A 388 -7.17 -3.35 9.95
N ASN A 389 -6.65 -3.34 11.19
CA ASN A 389 -7.39 -3.02 12.42
C ASN A 389 -7.53 -1.50 12.68
N GLY A 390 -7.23 -0.66 11.68
CA GLY A 390 -7.17 0.79 11.79
C GLY A 390 -8.12 1.49 10.84
N ASP A 391 -9.07 2.25 11.39
CA ASP A 391 -9.95 3.08 10.59
C ASP A 391 -9.32 4.45 10.33
N LEU A 392 -9.33 4.89 9.07
CA LEU A 392 -8.63 6.09 8.59
C LEU A 392 -9.39 7.39 8.87
N TRP A 393 -10.04 7.49 10.04
CA TRP A 393 -10.74 8.69 10.50
C TRP A 393 -10.38 9.05 11.94
N PHE A 394 -10.65 10.28 12.35
CA PHE A 394 -10.48 10.75 13.72
C PHE A 394 -11.76 10.52 14.53
N HIS A 395 -11.69 9.91 15.72
CA HIS A 395 -12.89 9.76 16.55
C HIS A 395 -13.55 11.12 16.91
N VAL A 396 -14.89 11.19 17.02
CA VAL A 396 -15.63 12.45 17.32
C VAL A 396 -15.08 13.21 18.54
N VAL A 397 -14.59 12.50 19.57
CA VAL A 397 -13.99 13.13 20.75
C VAL A 397 -12.63 13.78 20.43
N PRO A 398 -11.63 13.07 19.85
CA PRO A 398 -10.44 13.71 19.29
C PRO A 398 -10.73 14.86 18.31
N ARG A 399 -11.71 14.71 17.40
CA ARG A 399 -12.14 15.78 16.49
C ARG A 399 -12.53 17.03 17.27
N GLN A 400 -13.41 16.89 18.25
CA GLN A 400 -13.84 18.02 19.08
C GLN A 400 -12.69 18.66 19.85
N LYS A 401 -11.74 17.85 20.38
CA LYS A 401 -10.56 18.39 21.08
C LYS A 401 -9.65 19.20 20.19
N MET A 402 -9.47 18.77 18.95
CA MET A 402 -8.76 19.56 17.95
C MET A 402 -9.52 20.83 17.61
N ARG A 403 -10.85 20.78 17.41
CA ARG A 403 -11.70 21.95 17.12
C ARG A 403 -11.64 22.98 18.25
N ASP A 404 -11.73 22.55 19.51
CA ASP A 404 -11.62 23.41 20.69
C ASP A 404 -10.27 24.16 20.76
N ALA A 405 -9.22 23.58 20.18
CA ALA A 405 -7.89 24.17 20.16
C ALA A 405 -7.65 25.12 18.97
N ILE A 406 -8.46 25.04 17.91
CA ILE A 406 -8.36 25.90 16.72
C ILE A 406 -8.24 27.39 17.06
N PRO A 407 -9.05 27.99 17.96
CA PRO A 407 -8.95 29.42 18.27
C PRO A 407 -7.61 29.84 18.89
N ALA A 408 -6.81 28.90 19.41
CA ALA A 408 -5.46 29.17 19.90
C ALA A 408 -4.42 29.23 18.77
N PHE A 409 -4.79 28.84 17.54
CA PHE A 409 -3.94 28.83 16.35
C PHE A 409 -4.39 29.93 15.38
N GLN A 410 -3.44 30.64 14.76
CA GLN A 410 -3.72 31.73 13.81
C GLN A 410 -3.82 31.19 12.38
N PHE A 411 -4.77 30.29 12.14
CA PHE A 411 -5.02 29.72 10.81
C PHE A 411 -5.58 30.77 9.85
N SER A 412 -5.16 30.70 8.59
CA SER A 412 -5.66 31.57 7.52
C SER A 412 -6.93 30.97 6.91
N SER A 413 -7.87 31.81 6.48
CA SER A 413 -9.10 31.39 5.81
C SER A 413 -8.92 31.60 4.31
N ASP A 414 -9.18 30.61 3.49
CA ASP A 414 -9.26 30.72 2.01
C ASP A 414 -10.33 29.72 1.62
N CYS A 415 -11.57 30.13 1.81
CA CYS A 415 -12.67 29.20 1.68
C CYS A 415 -12.97 28.91 0.19
N ASN A 416 -12.80 29.88 -0.71
CA ASN A 416 -13.18 29.73 -2.11
C ASN A 416 -12.17 28.92 -2.96
N GLY A 417 -11.08 28.43 -2.36
CA GLY A 417 -10.17 27.48 -2.99
C GLY A 417 -9.21 28.10 -4.01
N ASN A 418 -9.10 29.43 -4.06
CA ASN A 418 -8.41 30.13 -5.15
C ASN A 418 -6.92 30.43 -4.86
N GLY A 419 -6.43 30.06 -3.67
CA GLY A 419 -5.06 30.28 -3.23
C GLY A 419 -4.81 31.69 -2.67
N LEU A 420 -5.87 32.41 -2.28
CA LEU A 420 -5.84 33.67 -1.56
C LEU A 420 -6.56 33.58 -0.24
N ASP A 421 -5.92 34.13 0.78
CA ASP A 421 -6.62 34.44 2.03
C ASP A 421 -7.88 35.28 1.73
N ASP A 422 -9.00 34.87 2.31
CA ASP A 422 -10.32 35.50 2.24
C ASP A 422 -10.23 37.02 2.49
N LEU A 423 -9.40 37.42 3.46
CA LEU A 423 -9.14 38.83 3.77
C LEU A 423 -8.51 39.59 2.61
N LEU A 424 -7.79 38.92 1.72
CA LEU A 424 -7.22 39.50 0.51
C LEU A 424 -8.24 39.56 -0.62
N ASP A 425 -9.14 38.58 -0.73
CA ASP A 425 -10.21 38.56 -1.72
C ASP A 425 -11.24 39.66 -1.47
N ILE A 426 -11.70 39.78 -0.23
CA ILE A 426 -12.64 40.82 0.20
C ILE A 426 -12.03 42.21 -0.04
N LYS A 427 -10.73 42.39 0.28
CA LYS A 427 -10.00 43.64 0.03
C LYS A 427 -9.76 43.94 -1.45
N ALA A 428 -9.55 42.91 -2.26
CA ALA A 428 -9.40 43.03 -3.70
C ALA A 428 -10.74 43.26 -4.41
N GLY A 429 -11.86 43.02 -3.71
CA GLY A 429 -13.22 43.10 -4.25
C GLY A 429 -13.52 41.98 -5.24
N THR A 430 -12.78 40.87 -5.16
CA THR A 430 -12.98 39.66 -5.96
C THR A 430 -14.07 38.78 -5.36
N SER A 431 -14.32 38.90 -4.06
CA SER A 431 -15.44 38.27 -3.36
C SER A 431 -16.27 39.30 -2.57
N LEU A 432 -17.55 39.00 -2.39
CA LEU A 432 -18.47 39.79 -1.56
C LEU A 432 -18.35 39.33 -0.10
N ASP A 433 -18.54 40.25 0.84
CA ASP A 433 -18.63 40.01 2.28
C ASP A 433 -19.70 40.98 2.80
N ALA A 434 -20.95 40.53 2.77
CA ALA A 434 -22.12 41.34 3.05
C ALA A 434 -22.36 41.48 4.57
N ASN A 435 -21.96 40.50 5.37
CA ASN A 435 -22.11 40.49 6.84
C ASN A 435 -20.86 41.04 7.58
N LEU A 436 -19.76 41.31 6.87
CA LEU A 436 -18.50 41.87 7.37
C LEU A 436 -17.82 40.99 8.42
N ASN A 437 -17.90 39.67 8.24
CA ASN A 437 -17.27 38.70 9.15
C ASN A 437 -15.89 38.24 8.66
N ASP A 438 -15.37 38.86 7.60
CA ASP A 438 -14.09 38.53 6.94
C ASP A 438 -14.09 37.15 6.25
N ILE A 439 -15.27 36.55 6.00
CA ILE A 439 -15.50 35.35 5.17
C ILE A 439 -16.26 35.77 3.90
N PRO A 440 -15.91 35.25 2.70
CA PRO A 440 -16.65 35.54 1.49
C PRO A 440 -18.09 34.99 1.52
N ASP A 441 -19.08 35.73 0.98
CA ASP A 441 -20.48 35.30 0.95
C ASP A 441 -20.69 33.99 0.16
N GLU A 442 -19.94 33.81 -0.93
CA GLU A 442 -19.92 32.58 -1.75
C GLU A 442 -19.40 31.35 -0.99
N CYS A 443 -18.86 31.60 0.20
CA CYS A 443 -18.33 30.64 1.15
C CYS A 443 -19.23 30.42 2.36
N GLU A 444 -20.41 31.01 2.34
CA GLU A 444 -21.41 30.92 3.38
C GLU A 444 -22.80 30.61 2.78
N ASP A 445 -22.90 30.09 1.56
CA ASP A 445 -24.17 29.76 0.88
C ASP A 445 -24.19 28.27 0.50
N CYS A 446 -24.47 27.40 1.47
CA CYS A 446 -24.34 25.95 1.31
C CYS A 446 -25.39 25.36 0.35
N ASN A 447 -26.58 25.95 0.30
CA ASN A 447 -27.69 25.51 -0.56
C ASN A 447 -27.63 26.15 -1.97
N GLY A 448 -26.66 27.04 -2.21
CA GLY A 448 -26.39 27.69 -3.49
C GLY A 448 -27.51 28.59 -3.98
N ASN A 449 -28.32 29.13 -3.06
CA ASN A 449 -29.51 29.92 -3.41
C ASN A 449 -29.19 31.41 -3.65
N GLY A 450 -27.94 31.83 -3.40
CA GLY A 450 -27.45 33.20 -3.53
C GLY A 450 -27.64 34.05 -2.27
N THR A 451 -27.98 33.43 -1.13
CA THR A 451 -28.16 34.03 0.19
C THR A 451 -27.24 33.31 1.15
N ILE A 452 -26.52 34.04 2.01
CA ILE A 452 -25.69 33.37 3.01
C ILE A 452 -26.57 32.67 4.06
N ASP A 453 -26.10 31.54 4.55
CA ASP A 453 -26.63 30.65 5.57
C ASP A 453 -27.08 31.42 6.81
N GLU A 454 -26.27 32.36 7.31
CA GLU A 454 -26.65 33.22 8.45
C GLU A 454 -27.94 34.00 8.16
N PHE A 455 -28.11 34.51 6.93
CA PHE A 455 -29.34 35.20 6.54
C PHE A 455 -30.49 34.22 6.28
N ASP A 456 -30.24 33.02 5.77
CA ASP A 456 -31.28 32.01 5.61
C ASP A 456 -31.86 31.57 6.96
N ILE A 457 -30.98 31.32 7.94
CA ILE A 457 -31.35 30.96 9.31
C ILE A 457 -32.06 32.16 9.98
N ALA A 458 -31.52 33.37 9.85
CA ALA A 458 -32.11 34.56 10.49
C ALA A 458 -33.46 34.98 9.88
N LEU A 459 -33.67 34.74 8.58
CA LEU A 459 -34.94 34.97 7.88
C LEU A 459 -35.93 33.81 8.08
N GLY A 460 -35.48 32.68 8.62
CA GLY A 460 -36.26 31.46 8.81
C GLY A 460 -36.62 30.77 7.50
N THR A 461 -35.83 30.98 6.46
CA THR A 461 -35.92 30.24 5.18
C THR A 461 -35.26 28.87 5.28
N SER A 462 -34.26 28.73 6.15
CA SER A 462 -33.67 27.44 6.53
C SER A 462 -33.69 27.24 8.05
N MET A 463 -33.63 25.97 8.47
CA MET A 463 -33.60 25.56 9.87
C MET A 463 -32.13 25.35 10.30
N ASP A 464 -31.84 25.59 11.57
CA ASP A 464 -30.56 25.31 12.23
C ASP A 464 -30.87 24.89 13.67
N VAL A 465 -31.03 23.58 13.89
CA VAL A 465 -31.48 23.04 15.18
C VAL A 465 -30.34 22.92 16.20
N ASN A 466 -29.11 22.67 15.74
CA ASN A 466 -27.92 22.48 16.57
C ASN A 466 -27.19 23.83 16.86
N MET A 467 -27.63 24.92 16.23
CA MET A 467 -27.09 26.28 16.34
C MET A 467 -25.63 26.38 15.91
N ASN A 468 -25.21 25.56 14.94
CA ASN A 468 -23.84 25.57 14.42
C ASN A 468 -23.63 26.57 13.27
N MET A 469 -24.67 27.33 12.90
CA MET A 469 -24.70 28.30 11.79
C MET A 469 -24.62 27.67 10.39
N ILE A 470 -24.75 26.35 10.30
CA ILE A 470 -24.93 25.61 9.05
C ILE A 470 -26.42 25.23 8.98
N PRO A 471 -27.10 25.48 7.86
CA PRO A 471 -28.48 25.03 7.67
C PRO A 471 -28.60 23.51 7.73
N ASP A 472 -29.61 22.99 8.42
CA ASP A 472 -29.83 21.53 8.58
C ASP A 472 -29.90 20.80 7.23
N GLU A 473 -30.41 21.45 6.17
CA GLU A 473 -30.51 20.88 4.82
C GLU A 473 -29.15 20.68 4.12
N CYS A 474 -28.10 21.24 4.70
CA CYS A 474 -26.71 21.11 4.26
C CYS A 474 -25.91 20.16 5.16
N GLU A 475 -26.54 19.55 6.15
CA GLU A 475 -25.94 18.58 7.05
C GLU A 475 -26.39 17.15 6.70
N PRO A 476 -25.58 16.13 7.03
CA PRO A 476 -26.01 14.74 6.87
C PRO A 476 -27.25 14.43 7.72
N ASP A 477 -28.27 13.83 7.10
CA ASP A 477 -29.49 13.29 7.73
C ASP A 477 -29.76 11.92 7.12
N CYS A 478 -29.13 10.89 7.69
CA CYS A 478 -29.12 9.55 7.12
C CYS A 478 -30.48 8.83 7.30
N ASN A 479 -31.20 9.12 8.39
CA ASN A 479 -32.50 8.53 8.69
C ASN A 479 -33.67 9.31 8.03
N GLY A 480 -33.39 10.45 7.41
CA GLY A 480 -34.31 11.27 6.63
C GLY A 480 -35.41 11.91 7.48
N ASN A 481 -35.14 12.12 8.78
CA ASN A 481 -36.13 12.64 9.73
C ASN A 481 -36.21 14.18 9.73
N GLY A 482 -35.32 14.85 8.99
CA GLY A 482 -35.18 16.30 8.87
C GLY A 482 -34.37 16.94 9.99
N LEU A 483 -33.63 16.16 10.78
CA LEU A 483 -32.66 16.60 11.77
C LEU A 483 -31.27 16.09 11.34
N PRO A 484 -30.21 16.89 11.54
CA PRO A 484 -28.85 16.43 11.33
C PRO A 484 -28.47 15.26 12.23
N ASP A 485 -27.64 14.34 11.70
CA ASP A 485 -27.13 13.16 12.40
C ASP A 485 -26.44 13.52 13.73
N ASP A 486 -25.63 14.58 13.72
CA ASP A 486 -24.91 15.05 14.92
C ASP A 486 -25.86 15.52 16.03
N PHE A 487 -27.00 16.10 15.65
CA PHE A 487 -28.06 16.55 16.53
C PHE A 487 -28.84 15.36 17.08
N ASP A 488 -29.15 14.36 16.25
CA ASP A 488 -29.82 13.14 16.68
C ASP A 488 -29.00 12.38 17.75
N ILE A 489 -27.71 12.26 17.53
CA ILE A 489 -26.77 11.66 18.48
C ILE A 489 -26.69 12.49 19.76
N ALA A 490 -26.54 13.81 19.66
CA ALA A 490 -26.44 14.70 20.82
C ALA A 490 -27.71 14.71 21.68
N MET A 491 -28.88 14.56 21.05
CA MET A 491 -30.18 14.48 21.71
C MET A 491 -30.50 13.08 22.25
N GLY A 492 -29.74 12.07 21.83
CA GLY A 492 -29.96 10.66 22.17
C GLY A 492 -31.22 10.07 21.51
N THR A 493 -31.64 10.64 20.37
CA THR A 493 -32.70 10.08 19.52
C THR A 493 -32.18 8.94 18.65
N SER A 494 -30.89 8.98 18.31
CA SER A 494 -30.17 7.86 17.68
C SER A 494 -28.94 7.46 18.50
N LEU A 495 -28.51 6.21 18.35
CA LEU A 495 -27.31 5.68 19.01
C LEU A 495 -26.10 5.89 18.10
N ASP A 496 -24.94 6.11 18.72
CA ASP A 496 -23.61 6.09 18.09
C ASP A 496 -22.69 5.45 19.14
N GLU A 497 -22.77 4.13 19.28
CA GLU A 497 -22.13 3.40 20.39
C GLU A 497 -20.60 3.56 20.38
N TYR A 498 -20.01 3.72 19.18
CA TYR A 498 -18.57 3.78 18.96
C TYR A 498 -18.03 5.15 18.52
N GLY A 499 -18.88 6.18 18.45
CA GLY A 499 -18.47 7.57 18.30
C GLY A 499 -17.84 7.88 16.95
N ASN A 500 -18.37 7.30 15.87
CA ASN A 500 -17.90 7.58 14.51
C ASN A 500 -18.59 8.79 13.86
N GLY A 501 -19.64 9.29 14.50
CA GLY A 501 -20.44 10.42 14.01
C GLY A 501 -21.47 10.02 12.96
N ILE A 502 -21.72 8.72 12.81
CA ILE A 502 -22.82 8.16 12.01
C ILE A 502 -23.75 7.43 13.00
N PRO A 503 -25.07 7.69 12.97
CA PRO A 503 -26.01 6.92 13.75
C PRO A 503 -25.93 5.41 13.44
N ASP A 504 -25.89 4.55 14.47
CA ASP A 504 -25.77 3.08 14.31
C ASP A 504 -26.88 2.50 13.41
N GLU A 505 -28.07 3.12 13.41
CA GLU A 505 -29.22 2.73 12.56
C GLU A 505 -29.03 3.05 11.07
N CYS A 506 -28.01 3.84 10.73
CA CYS A 506 -27.63 4.20 9.38
C CYS A 506 -26.37 3.47 8.90
N GLU A 507 -25.75 2.68 9.77
CA GLU A 507 -24.65 1.80 9.40
C GLU A 507 -25.18 0.51 8.74
N VAL A 508 -24.28 -0.23 8.10
CA VAL A 508 -24.61 -1.53 7.49
C VAL A 508 -25.00 -2.53 8.58
N ASP A 509 -26.08 -3.28 8.31
CA ASP A 509 -26.53 -4.44 9.08
C ASP A 509 -26.86 -5.54 8.06
N CYS A 510 -25.82 -6.23 7.58
CA CYS A 510 -25.93 -7.21 6.51
C CYS A 510 -26.72 -8.46 6.94
N ASN A 511 -26.66 -8.80 8.22
CA ASN A 511 -27.35 -9.97 8.80
C ASN A 511 -28.79 -9.64 9.27
N ALA A 512 -29.18 -8.37 9.20
CA ALA A 512 -30.49 -7.81 9.56
C ALA A 512 -30.93 -8.09 11.00
N ASN A 513 -29.99 -8.13 11.94
CA ASN A 513 -30.29 -8.41 13.36
C ASN A 513 -30.60 -7.15 14.19
N SER A 514 -30.63 -5.97 13.55
CA SER A 514 -30.84 -4.64 14.15
C SER A 514 -29.66 -4.13 15.00
N THR A 515 -28.49 -4.72 14.82
CA THR A 515 -27.19 -4.24 15.30
C THR A 515 -26.34 -4.02 14.07
N SER A 516 -25.62 -2.91 14.00
CA SER A 516 -24.73 -2.70 12.86
C SER A 516 -23.56 -3.68 12.88
N ASP A 517 -23.07 -4.02 11.70
CA ASP A 517 -21.91 -4.89 11.51
C ASP A 517 -20.68 -4.28 12.20
N TYR A 518 -20.51 -2.96 12.08
CA TYR A 518 -19.45 -2.22 12.77
C TYR A 518 -19.53 -2.40 14.29
N THR A 519 -20.74 -2.35 14.87
CA THR A 519 -20.96 -2.56 16.30
C THR A 519 -20.61 -3.98 16.72
N GLU A 520 -20.98 -4.98 15.92
CA GLU A 520 -20.64 -6.39 16.19
C GLU A 520 -19.13 -6.64 16.17
N ILE A 521 -18.45 -6.15 15.13
CA ILE A 521 -16.99 -6.29 14.96
C ILE A 521 -16.25 -5.63 16.13
N GLN A 522 -16.66 -4.44 16.54
CA GLN A 522 -16.06 -3.75 17.69
C GLN A 522 -16.28 -4.47 19.03
N GLN A 523 -17.33 -5.27 19.15
CA GLN A 523 -17.57 -6.13 20.32
C GLN A 523 -16.73 -7.41 20.27
N ASP A 524 -16.62 -8.02 19.10
CA ASP A 524 -15.91 -9.27 18.88
C ASP A 524 -15.21 -9.28 17.51
N MET A 525 -13.94 -8.88 17.52
CA MET A 525 -13.09 -8.88 16.33
C MET A 525 -12.91 -10.29 15.73
N SER A 526 -13.25 -11.39 16.41
CA SER A 526 -13.17 -12.71 15.78
C SER A 526 -14.20 -12.95 14.68
N LEU A 527 -15.16 -12.02 14.51
CA LEU A 527 -16.17 -12.03 13.45
C LEU A 527 -15.71 -11.38 12.12
N ASP A 528 -14.51 -10.77 12.11
CA ASP A 528 -13.89 -10.07 10.98
C ASP A 528 -12.41 -10.47 10.91
N LEU A 529 -12.13 -11.70 10.47
CA LEU A 529 -10.78 -12.29 10.48
C LEU A 529 -9.86 -11.61 9.46
N ASN A 530 -10.39 -11.21 8.31
CA ASN A 530 -9.67 -10.48 7.28
C ASN A 530 -9.52 -8.98 7.59
N ARG A 531 -10.14 -8.49 8.67
CA ARG A 531 -10.03 -7.12 9.19
C ARG A 531 -10.49 -6.07 8.19
N ASN A 532 -11.41 -6.40 7.28
CA ASN A 532 -11.88 -5.49 6.26
C ASN A 532 -13.12 -4.67 6.69
N ALA A 533 -13.53 -4.78 7.95
CA ALA A 533 -14.71 -4.10 8.51
C ALA A 533 -16.06 -4.57 7.95
N VAL A 534 -16.08 -5.72 7.27
CA VAL A 534 -17.27 -6.50 6.91
C VAL A 534 -17.28 -7.74 7.79
N LEU A 535 -18.47 -8.18 8.21
CA LEU A 535 -18.58 -9.44 8.94
C LEU A 535 -18.25 -10.60 7.99
N ASP A 536 -17.38 -11.52 8.42
CA ASP A 536 -17.06 -12.74 7.65
C ASP A 536 -18.36 -13.50 7.28
N ALA A 537 -19.36 -13.49 8.17
CA ALA A 537 -20.66 -14.15 7.96
C ALA A 537 -21.52 -13.53 6.83
N CYS A 538 -21.17 -12.34 6.38
CA CYS A 538 -21.82 -11.65 5.27
C CYS A 538 -21.02 -11.73 3.97
N GLU A 539 -19.78 -12.20 4.05
CA GLU A 539 -18.96 -12.58 2.92
C GLU A 539 -19.26 -14.03 2.56
N ASP A 540 -20.37 -14.21 1.83
CA ASP A 540 -20.85 -15.50 1.33
C ASP A 540 -21.38 -15.28 -0.09
N CYS A 541 -20.46 -15.17 -1.05
CA CYS A 541 -20.81 -14.78 -2.41
C CYS A 541 -21.64 -15.87 -3.13
N ASN A 542 -21.46 -17.14 -2.74
CA ASN A 542 -22.12 -18.30 -3.33
C ASN A 542 -23.45 -18.64 -2.62
N LEU A 543 -23.75 -17.95 -1.51
CA LEU A 543 -24.96 -18.04 -0.70
C LEU A 543 -25.19 -19.45 -0.14
N ASN A 544 -24.12 -20.18 0.16
CA ASN A 544 -24.20 -21.55 0.66
C ASN A 544 -24.36 -21.61 2.21
N GLY A 545 -24.21 -20.47 2.89
CA GLY A 545 -24.28 -20.31 4.34
C GLY A 545 -22.96 -20.59 5.07
N VAL A 546 -21.85 -20.71 4.34
CA VAL A 546 -20.48 -20.83 4.81
C VAL A 546 -19.74 -19.58 4.34
N PRO A 547 -19.03 -18.88 5.23
CA PRO A 547 -18.22 -17.73 4.84
C PRO A 547 -17.16 -18.08 3.78
N ASP A 548 -16.90 -17.17 2.86
CA ASP A 548 -15.91 -17.31 1.78
C ASP A 548 -14.53 -17.67 2.35
N ILE A 549 -14.16 -17.07 3.49
CA ILE A 549 -12.90 -17.37 4.19
C ILE A 549 -12.74 -18.84 4.63
N ILE A 550 -13.86 -19.53 4.86
CA ILE A 550 -13.87 -20.98 5.16
C ILE A 550 -13.87 -21.80 3.87
N ASP A 551 -14.58 -21.34 2.85
CA ASP A 551 -14.62 -21.97 1.52
C ASP A 551 -13.27 -21.90 0.79
N LEU A 552 -12.39 -20.97 1.17
CA LEU A 552 -10.98 -20.93 0.71
C LEU A 552 -10.16 -22.16 1.18
N GLN A 553 -10.66 -22.98 2.11
CA GLN A 553 -10.02 -24.24 2.52
C GLN A 553 -8.54 -24.10 2.89
N HIS A 554 -8.19 -23.02 3.60
CA HIS A 554 -6.82 -22.70 4.04
C HIS A 554 -5.88 -22.29 2.92
N SER A 555 -6.35 -22.22 1.67
CA SER A 555 -5.58 -21.76 0.53
C SER A 555 -4.86 -20.46 0.88
N ARG A 556 -3.55 -20.43 0.60
CA ARG A 556 -2.66 -19.28 0.81
C ARG A 556 -2.48 -18.83 2.26
N ASN A 557 -3.08 -19.48 3.26
CA ASN A 557 -2.88 -19.09 4.66
C ASN A 557 -1.44 -19.32 5.12
N PHE A 558 -0.99 -18.46 6.02
CA PHE A 558 0.38 -18.49 6.53
C PHE A 558 0.47 -19.40 7.76
N TRP A 559 1.41 -20.34 7.74
CA TRP A 559 1.66 -21.26 8.83
C TRP A 559 2.98 -20.96 9.51
N ALA A 560 3.00 -21.01 10.83
CA ALA A 560 4.20 -20.78 11.61
C ALA A 560 4.33 -21.71 12.81
N VAL A 561 5.57 -22.01 13.15
CA VAL A 561 5.93 -22.75 14.34
C VAL A 561 6.25 -21.78 15.47
N ASN A 562 5.72 -22.06 16.66
CA ASN A 562 6.00 -21.32 17.89
C ASN A 562 6.84 -22.17 18.87
N PRO A 563 8.16 -21.96 18.96
CA PRO A 563 8.99 -22.67 19.91
C PRO A 563 8.74 -22.31 21.38
N GLY A 564 8.10 -21.17 21.65
CA GLY A 564 7.86 -20.66 23.00
C GLY A 564 6.94 -21.57 23.82
N ASP A 565 5.92 -22.14 23.17
CA ASP A 565 4.97 -23.07 23.78
C ASP A 565 4.81 -24.39 23.00
N GLY A 566 5.59 -24.60 21.93
CA GLY A 566 5.69 -25.88 21.22
C GLY A 566 4.48 -26.20 20.36
N ARG A 567 3.98 -25.22 19.60
CA ARG A 567 2.78 -25.32 18.75
C ARG A 567 3.06 -25.04 17.28
N VAL A 568 2.09 -25.43 16.46
CA VAL A 568 1.91 -24.91 15.09
C VAL A 568 0.65 -24.02 15.07
N GLN A 569 0.70 -22.95 14.28
CA GLN A 569 -0.35 -21.92 14.20
C GLN A 569 -0.58 -21.50 12.75
N GLU A 570 -1.85 -21.24 12.41
CA GLU A 570 -2.27 -20.71 11.11
C GLU A 570 -2.72 -19.25 11.29
N TYR A 571 -2.32 -18.43 10.34
CA TYR A 571 -2.66 -17.01 10.25
C TYR A 571 -3.29 -16.71 8.91
N PHE A 572 -4.27 -15.81 8.90
CA PHE A 572 -4.92 -15.37 7.68
C PHE A 572 -3.93 -14.66 6.76
N ALA A 573 -3.93 -15.04 5.50
CA ALA A 573 -2.94 -14.64 4.50
C ALA A 573 -2.82 -13.11 4.36
N ALA A 574 -3.92 -12.37 4.24
CA ALA A 574 -3.86 -10.92 4.04
C ALA A 574 -3.46 -10.13 5.28
N THR A 575 -3.74 -10.60 6.49
CA THR A 575 -3.64 -9.72 7.69
C THR A 575 -2.79 -10.27 8.82
N GLY A 576 -2.36 -11.53 8.76
CA GLY A 576 -1.56 -12.15 9.81
C GLY A 576 -2.35 -12.33 11.12
N VAL A 577 -3.68 -12.37 11.05
CA VAL A 577 -4.57 -12.64 12.20
C VAL A 577 -4.58 -14.13 12.50
N LEU A 578 -4.45 -14.50 13.77
CA LEU A 578 -4.45 -15.90 14.20
C LEU A 578 -5.83 -16.53 13.93
N MET A 579 -5.86 -17.60 13.13
CA MET A 579 -7.08 -18.34 12.81
C MET A 579 -7.23 -19.59 13.69
N ARG A 580 -6.15 -20.36 13.84
CA ARG A 580 -6.14 -21.56 14.69
C ARG A 580 -4.74 -21.93 15.17
N MET A 581 -4.70 -22.85 16.14
CA MET A 581 -3.47 -23.32 16.76
C MET A 581 -3.65 -24.74 17.29
N SER A 582 -2.57 -25.52 17.31
CA SER A 582 -2.54 -26.83 17.96
C SER A 582 -2.60 -26.73 19.50
N ASP A 583 -2.72 -27.88 20.17
CA ASP A 583 -2.47 -28.00 21.62
C ASP A 583 -1.03 -27.56 21.97
N ASP A 584 -0.79 -27.04 23.20
CA ASP A 584 0.57 -26.71 23.65
C ASP A 584 1.46 -27.93 23.90
N ASN A 585 2.77 -27.68 23.84
CA ASN A 585 3.84 -28.60 24.21
C ASN A 585 3.80 -29.93 23.42
N VAL A 586 3.17 -29.96 22.26
CA VAL A 586 3.18 -31.10 21.34
C VAL A 586 4.52 -31.23 20.62
N LEU A 587 5.25 -30.12 20.47
CA LEU A 587 6.58 -30.01 19.88
C LEU A 587 7.64 -29.65 20.94
N ALA A 588 8.86 -30.16 20.76
CA ALA A 588 10.01 -29.84 21.60
C ALA A 588 11.08 -29.09 20.80
N SER A 589 11.34 -27.82 21.14
CA SER A 589 12.27 -26.93 20.41
C SER A 589 12.12 -27.05 18.89
N PRO A 590 10.90 -26.87 18.35
CA PRO A 590 10.70 -27.05 16.92
C PRO A 590 11.49 -26.02 16.11
N GLU A 591 11.98 -26.45 14.94
CA GLU A 591 12.79 -25.63 14.06
C GLU A 591 12.01 -25.33 12.78
N ASP A 592 11.88 -26.27 11.85
CA ASP A 592 11.25 -26.02 10.55
C ASP A 592 9.85 -26.61 10.39
N LEU A 593 9.09 -26.11 9.40
CA LEU A 593 7.79 -26.61 8.96
C LEU A 593 7.75 -26.64 7.44
N VAL A 594 7.21 -27.72 6.88
CA VAL A 594 6.96 -27.87 5.44
C VAL A 594 5.55 -28.42 5.22
N ILE A 595 4.90 -28.00 4.15
CA ILE A 595 3.57 -28.43 3.77
C ILE A 595 3.69 -29.31 2.52
N THR A 596 3.08 -30.48 2.54
CA THR A 596 3.09 -31.41 1.40
C THR A 596 1.98 -31.08 0.40
N ASP A 597 2.12 -31.54 -0.84
CA ASP A 597 1.11 -31.36 -1.90
C ASP A 597 -0.25 -32.03 -1.60
N ASP A 598 -0.30 -32.90 -0.57
CA ASP A 598 -1.55 -33.49 -0.06
C ASP A 598 -2.06 -32.81 1.23
N GLY A 599 -1.50 -31.65 1.58
CA GLY A 599 -2.00 -30.77 2.64
C GLY A 599 -1.60 -31.14 4.06
N ARG A 600 -0.67 -32.09 4.24
CA ARG A 600 -0.12 -32.44 5.55
C ARG A 600 0.95 -31.45 5.95
N ILE A 601 0.96 -31.10 7.22
CA ILE A 601 1.92 -30.15 7.79
C ILE A 601 2.94 -30.95 8.59
N LEU A 602 4.19 -30.95 8.15
CA LEU A 602 5.28 -31.68 8.77
C LEU A 602 6.18 -30.72 9.53
N VAL A 603 6.43 -30.99 10.80
CA VAL A 603 7.21 -30.11 11.69
C VAL A 603 8.41 -30.84 12.28
N ALA A 604 9.58 -30.22 12.18
CA ALA A 604 10.82 -30.72 12.80
C ALA A 604 10.84 -30.39 14.29
N SER A 605 10.48 -31.36 15.12
CA SER A 605 10.60 -31.27 16.58
C SER A 605 12.04 -31.61 17.01
N ALA A 606 12.90 -30.59 16.99
CA ALA A 606 14.35 -30.80 17.09
C ALA A 606 14.81 -31.32 18.45
N GLY A 607 14.18 -30.85 19.53
CA GLY A 607 14.54 -31.16 20.91
C GLY A 607 14.31 -32.62 21.32
N ASP A 608 13.43 -33.34 20.62
CA ASP A 608 13.15 -34.76 20.87
C ASP A 608 13.40 -35.66 19.64
N ASN A 609 13.98 -35.10 18.56
CA ASN A 609 14.41 -35.77 17.34
C ASN A 609 13.26 -36.47 16.59
N ARG A 610 12.15 -35.76 16.40
CA ARG A 610 10.97 -36.26 15.67
C ARG A 610 10.62 -35.38 14.49
N ILE A 611 9.94 -35.96 13.51
CA ILE A 611 9.11 -35.22 12.56
C ILE A 611 7.66 -35.52 12.91
N VAL A 612 6.91 -34.50 13.31
CA VAL A 612 5.51 -34.60 13.74
C VAL A 612 4.61 -34.16 12.59
N GLU A 613 3.52 -34.87 12.39
CA GLU A 613 2.53 -34.63 11.33
C GLU A 613 1.26 -34.02 11.92
N PHE A 614 0.78 -32.96 11.29
CA PHE A 614 -0.48 -32.30 11.58
C PHE A 614 -1.39 -32.30 10.34
N ASP A 615 -2.70 -32.31 10.57
CA ASP A 615 -3.69 -31.99 9.55
C ASP A 615 -3.86 -30.48 9.38
N ALA A 616 -4.61 -30.06 8.36
CA ALA A 616 -4.85 -28.65 8.07
C ALA A 616 -5.66 -27.95 9.17
N GLU A 617 -6.36 -28.71 10.01
CA GLU A 617 -7.05 -28.21 11.20
C GLU A 617 -6.13 -28.07 12.43
N ALA A 618 -4.81 -28.22 12.26
CA ALA A 618 -3.78 -28.13 13.30
C ALA A 618 -3.86 -29.23 14.38
N ASN A 619 -4.53 -30.36 14.11
CA ASN A 619 -4.53 -31.51 15.00
C ASN A 619 -3.31 -32.39 14.73
N VAL A 620 -2.76 -32.97 15.80
CA VAL A 620 -1.67 -33.95 15.68
C VAL A 620 -2.21 -35.26 15.10
N VAL A 621 -1.71 -35.64 13.92
CA VAL A 621 -1.99 -36.94 13.29
C VAL A 621 -1.11 -38.02 13.90
N GLY A 622 0.18 -37.72 14.10
CA GLY A 622 1.16 -38.62 14.70
C GLY A 622 2.61 -38.22 14.44
N ASP A 623 3.53 -39.13 14.72
CA ASP A 623 4.94 -38.97 14.35
C ASP A 623 5.17 -39.62 12.98
N LEU A 624 5.47 -38.84 11.94
CA LEU A 624 5.94 -39.37 10.66
C LEU A 624 7.30 -40.06 10.88
N VAL A 625 8.22 -39.40 11.58
CA VAL A 625 9.51 -39.98 11.97
C VAL A 625 9.62 -39.99 13.49
N PRO A 626 9.43 -41.16 14.14
CA PRO A 626 9.48 -41.26 15.60
C PRO A 626 10.90 -41.16 16.17
N SER A 627 10.97 -40.72 17.42
CA SER A 627 12.24 -40.55 18.14
C SER A 627 13.01 -41.87 18.24
N GLY A 628 14.31 -41.83 17.94
CA GLY A 628 15.20 -43.00 18.01
C GLY A 628 15.02 -44.06 16.91
N LEU A 629 14.05 -43.91 16.00
CA LEU A 629 13.81 -44.85 14.89
C LEU A 629 14.23 -44.31 13.52
N GLY A 630 14.41 -42.99 13.38
CA GLY A 630 14.77 -42.35 12.11
C GLY A 630 16.26 -42.05 11.91
N GLY A 631 17.12 -42.24 12.92
CA GLY A 631 18.53 -41.80 12.85
C GLY A 631 18.72 -40.28 12.93
N LEU A 632 17.65 -39.50 13.13
CA LEU A 632 17.69 -38.05 13.30
C LEU A 632 18.36 -37.65 14.61
N ALA A 633 19.13 -36.58 14.55
CA ALA A 633 19.65 -35.84 15.69
C ALA A 633 19.55 -34.34 15.39
N TYR A 634 18.78 -33.62 16.22
CA TYR A 634 18.43 -32.20 16.08
C TYR A 634 18.04 -31.84 14.64
N PRO A 635 16.91 -32.36 14.11
CA PRO A 635 16.43 -31.99 12.78
C PRO A 635 16.15 -30.49 12.69
N CYS A 636 16.63 -29.84 11.63
CA CYS A 636 16.43 -28.42 11.34
C CYS A 636 15.62 -28.28 10.06
N GLY A 637 16.20 -27.65 9.03
CA GLY A 637 15.60 -27.41 7.72
C GLY A 637 15.12 -28.69 7.04
N MET A 638 13.96 -28.61 6.41
CA MET A 638 13.30 -29.68 5.70
C MET A 638 12.89 -29.21 4.31
N ILE A 639 12.85 -30.15 3.37
CA ILE A 639 12.21 -29.94 2.07
C ILE A 639 11.44 -31.20 1.71
N VAL A 640 10.29 -31.01 1.08
CA VAL A 640 9.51 -32.09 0.47
C VAL A 640 9.80 -32.10 -1.03
N THR A 641 10.01 -33.29 -1.56
CA THR A 641 9.98 -33.58 -3.01
C THR A 641 9.05 -34.77 -3.22
N ASP A 642 8.70 -35.08 -4.47
CA ASP A 642 7.65 -36.03 -4.86
C ASP A 642 7.42 -37.22 -3.89
N ASP A 643 8.49 -37.95 -3.53
CA ASP A 643 8.41 -39.13 -2.67
C ASP A 643 9.30 -39.05 -1.41
N ARG A 644 9.96 -37.92 -1.19
CA ARG A 644 11.02 -37.79 -0.16
C ARG A 644 10.82 -36.58 0.72
N LEU A 645 11.03 -36.80 2.01
CA LEU A 645 11.35 -35.75 2.97
C LEU A 645 12.86 -35.71 3.15
N ILE A 646 13.52 -34.61 2.81
CA ILE A 646 14.95 -34.40 3.02
C ILE A 646 15.12 -33.48 4.23
N VAL A 647 15.98 -33.88 5.19
CA VAL A 647 16.09 -33.24 6.50
C VAL A 647 17.55 -32.96 6.82
N ALA A 648 17.89 -31.71 7.13
CA ALA A 648 19.16 -31.33 7.73
C ALA A 648 19.22 -31.89 9.17
N SER A 649 20.11 -32.86 9.42
CA SER A 649 20.32 -33.40 10.76
C SER A 649 21.58 -32.79 11.37
N ARG A 650 21.38 -31.68 12.08
CA ARG A 650 22.43 -30.80 12.56
C ARG A 650 23.49 -31.53 13.38
N ASP A 651 23.08 -32.30 14.39
CA ASP A 651 24.00 -32.96 15.31
C ASP A 651 24.69 -34.19 14.69
N ASN A 652 24.14 -34.73 13.60
CA ASN A 652 24.80 -35.77 12.82
C ASN A 652 25.83 -35.22 11.82
N ASN A 653 25.82 -33.92 11.52
CA ASN A 653 26.59 -33.32 10.42
C ASN A 653 26.28 -33.97 9.05
N ALA A 654 25.02 -34.31 8.81
CA ALA A 654 24.55 -35.05 7.65
C ALA A 654 23.18 -34.53 7.17
N VAL A 655 22.83 -34.82 5.93
CA VAL A 655 21.47 -34.62 5.40
C VAL A 655 20.83 -35.98 5.20
N MET A 656 19.70 -36.21 5.85
CA MET A 656 18.96 -37.47 5.86
C MET A 656 17.79 -37.40 4.87
N HIS A 657 17.33 -38.54 4.37
CA HIS A 657 16.07 -38.59 3.62
C HIS A 657 15.16 -39.75 4.05
N TYR A 658 13.86 -39.52 3.95
CA TYR A 658 12.80 -40.42 4.38
C TYR A 658 11.76 -40.50 3.27
N ASN A 659 10.99 -41.59 3.24
CA ASN A 659 9.81 -41.63 2.41
C ASN A 659 8.73 -40.75 3.05
N VAL A 660 8.25 -39.73 2.34
CA VAL A 660 7.31 -38.72 2.89
C VAL A 660 5.95 -39.30 3.28
N HIS A 661 5.55 -40.43 2.69
CA HIS A 661 4.28 -41.10 2.97
C HIS A 661 4.31 -42.04 4.17
N SER A 662 5.44 -42.69 4.44
CA SER A 662 5.55 -43.74 5.47
C SER A 662 6.52 -43.41 6.61
N GLY A 663 7.31 -42.35 6.46
CA GLY A 663 8.38 -41.99 7.41
C GLY A 663 9.56 -42.96 7.41
N ALA A 664 9.58 -43.94 6.49
CA ALA A 664 10.65 -44.93 6.44
C ALA A 664 11.98 -44.26 6.10
N PHE A 665 13.01 -44.50 6.92
CA PHE A 665 14.36 -44.00 6.69
C PHE A 665 14.96 -44.61 5.42
N LEU A 666 15.32 -43.77 4.45
CA LEU A 666 15.90 -44.18 3.17
C LEU A 666 17.43 -44.11 3.17
N GLY A 667 18.03 -43.47 4.17
CA GLY A 667 19.48 -43.37 4.37
C GLY A 667 19.99 -41.95 4.58
N GLU A 668 21.31 -41.82 4.69
CA GLU A 668 22.00 -40.54 4.59
C GLU A 668 22.07 -40.16 3.09
N LEU A 669 21.41 -39.06 2.70
CA LEU A 669 21.54 -38.49 1.37
C LEU A 669 22.93 -37.87 1.23
N VAL A 670 23.26 -36.95 2.13
CA VAL A 670 24.62 -36.41 2.27
C VAL A 670 25.24 -37.01 3.51
N VAL A 671 26.26 -37.86 3.32
CA VAL A 671 26.90 -38.58 4.42
C VAL A 671 27.67 -37.65 5.35
N GLN A 672 27.76 -38.07 6.62
CA GLN A 672 28.39 -37.29 7.69
C GLN A 672 29.73 -36.64 7.29
N GLY A 673 29.82 -35.32 7.42
CA GLY A 673 31.06 -34.56 7.23
C GLY A 673 31.54 -34.44 5.77
N SER A 674 30.71 -34.79 4.79
CA SER A 674 31.04 -34.69 3.36
C SER A 674 31.55 -33.29 3.00
N ASN A 675 32.79 -33.21 2.50
CA ASN A 675 33.45 -31.94 2.13
C ASN A 675 33.49 -30.89 3.27
N GLY A 676 33.58 -31.38 4.51
CA GLY A 676 33.60 -30.54 5.70
C GLY A 676 32.24 -29.95 6.05
N LEU A 677 31.14 -30.56 5.60
CA LEU A 677 29.80 -30.26 6.08
C LEU A 677 29.78 -30.35 7.61
N ASN A 678 29.31 -29.29 8.25
CA ASN A 678 29.33 -29.16 9.71
C ASN A 678 28.08 -28.42 10.15
N GLN A 679 27.35 -29.02 11.09
CA GLN A 679 26.07 -28.57 11.62
C GLN A 679 25.14 -27.98 10.53
N PRO A 680 24.72 -28.80 9.54
CA PRO A 680 23.77 -28.34 8.55
C PRO A 680 22.50 -27.85 9.24
N TYR A 681 22.00 -26.69 8.81
CA TYR A 681 20.79 -26.11 9.39
C TYR A 681 19.70 -25.96 8.33
N GLY A 682 19.99 -25.26 7.23
CA GLY A 682 19.05 -25.00 6.14
C GLY A 682 19.36 -25.86 4.93
N VAL A 683 18.32 -26.25 4.21
CA VAL A 683 18.38 -27.01 2.95
C VAL A 683 17.38 -26.43 1.98
N THR A 684 17.75 -26.31 0.71
CA THR A 684 16.81 -25.91 -0.35
C THR A 684 17.21 -26.54 -1.69
N ILE A 685 16.27 -26.60 -2.64
CA ILE A 685 16.54 -27.03 -4.01
C ILE A 685 16.66 -25.81 -4.90
N ALA A 686 17.83 -25.65 -5.49
CA ALA A 686 18.08 -24.69 -6.55
C ALA A 686 17.90 -25.35 -7.94
N PRO A 687 17.81 -24.55 -9.02
CA PRO A 687 17.71 -25.05 -10.39
C PRO A 687 18.74 -26.14 -10.72
N ASN A 688 18.44 -26.98 -11.71
CA ASN A 688 19.28 -28.12 -12.11
C ASN A 688 19.46 -29.19 -11.02
N ASN A 689 18.43 -29.43 -10.20
CA ASN A 689 18.39 -30.48 -9.17
C ASN A 689 19.55 -30.34 -8.16
N ALA A 690 19.89 -29.10 -7.82
CA ALA A 690 20.98 -28.74 -6.92
C ALA A 690 20.45 -28.64 -5.48
N LEU A 691 20.91 -29.53 -4.59
CA LEU A 691 20.63 -29.43 -3.16
C LEU A 691 21.66 -28.48 -2.52
N LEU A 692 21.20 -27.32 -2.08
CA LEU A 692 22.01 -26.39 -1.31
C LEU A 692 21.87 -26.71 0.18
N VAL A 693 23.00 -26.67 0.90
CA VAL A 693 23.05 -26.99 2.34
C VAL A 693 23.91 -25.94 3.05
N THR A 694 23.35 -25.29 4.08
CA THR A 694 24.15 -24.39 4.92
C THR A 694 25.16 -25.18 5.75
N SER A 695 26.34 -24.61 5.99
CA SER A 695 27.38 -25.24 6.79
C SER A 695 28.10 -24.21 7.63
N VAL A 696 28.12 -24.41 8.94
CA VAL A 696 28.82 -23.49 9.86
C VAL A 696 30.35 -23.65 9.73
N PRO A 697 31.12 -22.56 9.88
CA PRO A 697 30.66 -21.24 10.29
C PRO A 697 30.09 -20.37 9.17
N ASP A 698 30.39 -20.57 7.90
CA ASP A 698 30.26 -19.48 6.92
C ASP A 698 30.14 -19.94 5.45
N ARG A 699 29.62 -21.15 5.19
CA ARG A 699 29.56 -21.74 3.84
C ARG A 699 28.17 -22.19 3.42
N VAL A 700 27.96 -22.21 2.11
CA VAL A 700 26.86 -22.94 1.44
C VAL A 700 27.48 -23.98 0.51
N LEU A 701 27.08 -25.24 0.67
CA LEU A 701 27.59 -26.37 -0.11
C LEU A 701 26.52 -26.85 -1.09
N GLU A 702 26.92 -27.19 -2.30
CA GLU A 702 26.04 -27.71 -3.35
C GLU A 702 26.26 -29.22 -3.55
N PHE A 703 25.16 -29.97 -3.54
CA PHE A 703 25.11 -31.40 -3.80
C PHE A 703 24.08 -31.70 -4.91
N ASP A 704 24.13 -32.91 -5.44
CA ASP A 704 23.07 -33.44 -6.29
C ASP A 704 21.89 -33.91 -5.43
N ALA A 705 20.69 -33.38 -5.65
CA ALA A 705 19.54 -33.66 -4.78
C ALA A 705 19.04 -35.12 -4.85
N THR A 706 19.35 -35.84 -5.93
CA THR A 706 18.95 -37.25 -6.08
C THR A 706 19.93 -38.21 -5.44
N THR A 707 21.23 -37.96 -5.61
CA THR A 707 22.32 -38.89 -5.24
C THR A 707 23.12 -38.46 -4.01
N GLY A 708 22.99 -37.20 -3.59
CA GLY A 708 23.77 -36.60 -2.50
C GLY A 708 25.26 -36.43 -2.80
N GLN A 709 25.67 -36.57 -4.07
CA GLN A 709 27.05 -36.34 -4.47
C GLN A 709 27.39 -34.87 -4.42
N PHE A 710 28.54 -34.54 -3.84
CA PHE A 710 29.03 -33.17 -3.79
C PHE A 710 29.35 -32.63 -5.17
N ARG A 711 28.88 -31.41 -5.46
CA ARG A 711 29.14 -30.69 -6.70
C ARG A 711 30.22 -29.63 -6.50
N ARG A 712 30.02 -28.70 -5.56
CA ARG A 712 30.97 -27.62 -5.24
C ARG A 712 30.65 -26.93 -3.91
N VAL A 713 31.56 -26.06 -3.48
CA VAL A 713 31.26 -25.02 -2.51
C VAL A 713 30.67 -23.84 -3.29
N LEU A 714 29.44 -23.45 -2.96
CA LEU A 714 28.78 -22.33 -3.63
C LEU A 714 29.26 -21.00 -3.02
N VAL A 715 29.16 -20.87 -1.69
CA VAL A 715 29.56 -19.67 -0.95
C VAL A 715 30.68 -20.02 0.03
N GLU A 716 31.80 -19.29 -0.03
CA GLU A 716 32.92 -19.39 0.90
C GLU A 716 33.77 -18.10 0.99
N PRO A 717 34.57 -17.91 2.06
CA PRO A 717 35.52 -16.80 2.14
C PRO A 717 36.50 -16.77 0.95
N PRO A 718 36.85 -15.58 0.41
CA PRO A 718 36.50 -14.24 0.92
C PRO A 718 35.19 -13.65 0.36
N ASN A 719 34.50 -14.32 -0.57
CA ASN A 719 33.39 -13.75 -1.35
C ASN A 719 32.00 -13.98 -0.72
N HIS A 720 31.97 -14.34 0.55
CA HIS A 720 30.76 -14.71 1.27
C HIS A 720 29.98 -13.56 1.92
N GLY A 721 30.29 -12.29 1.62
CA GLY A 721 29.52 -11.15 2.16
C GLY A 721 29.51 -11.05 3.69
N ASN A 722 30.54 -11.56 4.38
CA ASN A 722 30.57 -11.72 5.84
C ASN A 722 29.43 -12.62 6.36
N LEU A 723 29.09 -13.67 5.61
CA LEU A 723 28.18 -14.71 6.07
C LEU A 723 28.76 -15.42 7.29
N GLY A 724 27.91 -15.69 8.27
CA GLY A 724 28.27 -16.44 9.46
C GLY A 724 27.06 -17.03 10.17
N ASN A 725 27.25 -18.26 10.65
CA ASN A 725 26.22 -19.18 11.13
C ASN A 725 24.96 -19.18 10.23
N PRO A 726 25.09 -19.52 8.94
CA PRO A 726 23.96 -19.53 8.02
C PRO A 726 22.86 -20.46 8.51
N ALA A 727 21.63 -19.94 8.68
CA ALA A 727 20.51 -20.70 9.23
C ALA A 727 19.65 -21.32 8.12
N ASP A 728 19.14 -20.52 7.21
CA ASP A 728 18.22 -20.96 6.15
C ASP A 728 18.54 -20.29 4.80
N MET A 729 17.97 -20.83 3.73
CA MET A 729 18.18 -20.42 2.35
C MET A 729 16.88 -20.46 1.55
N LEU A 730 16.61 -19.38 0.82
CA LEU A 730 15.44 -19.26 -0.07
C LEU A 730 15.90 -18.90 -1.48
N VAL A 731 15.53 -19.71 -2.46
CA VAL A 731 15.72 -19.39 -3.88
C VAL A 731 14.47 -18.65 -4.33
N ILE A 732 14.62 -17.38 -4.74
CA ILE A 732 13.48 -16.58 -5.22
C ILE A 732 13.23 -16.83 -6.70
N ASP A 733 14.30 -16.98 -7.49
CA ASP A 733 14.25 -17.23 -8.92
C ASP A 733 15.55 -17.92 -9.40
N ASP A 734 15.70 -18.07 -10.72
CA ASP A 734 16.85 -18.75 -11.34
C ASP A 734 18.22 -18.07 -11.13
N GLN A 735 18.23 -16.85 -10.56
CA GLN A 735 19.43 -16.06 -10.30
C GLN A 735 19.64 -15.73 -8.83
N ARG A 736 18.58 -15.51 -8.05
CA ARG A 736 18.69 -14.95 -6.69
C ARG A 736 18.52 -15.99 -5.59
N LEU A 737 19.51 -16.03 -4.70
CA LEU A 737 19.53 -16.84 -3.48
C LEU A 737 19.63 -15.93 -2.25
N LEU A 738 18.66 -16.01 -1.36
CA LEU A 738 18.72 -15.40 -0.04
C LEU A 738 19.30 -16.39 0.98
N VAL A 739 20.20 -15.92 1.83
CA VAL A 739 20.79 -16.72 2.91
C VAL A 739 20.68 -15.96 4.22
N VAL A 740 20.06 -16.58 5.21
CA VAL A 740 19.91 -16.03 6.56
C VAL A 740 21.26 -16.02 7.27
N ASN A 741 21.70 -14.85 7.72
CA ASN A 741 22.98 -14.61 8.38
C ASN A 741 22.80 -14.36 9.90
N ASN A 742 23.37 -15.21 10.75
CA ASN A 742 23.10 -15.26 12.20
C ASN A 742 24.39 -15.11 13.05
N ILE A 743 25.16 -14.05 12.79
CA ILE A 743 26.41 -13.73 13.51
C ILE A 743 26.12 -13.08 14.89
N LEU A 744 27.00 -13.36 15.88
CA LEU A 744 27.03 -12.68 17.19
C LEU A 744 28.10 -11.56 17.21
N PRO A 745 27.88 -10.40 17.90
CA PRO A 745 26.72 -10.05 18.73
C PRO A 745 25.52 -9.48 17.96
N LEU A 746 24.33 -9.68 18.56
CA LEU A 746 22.99 -9.83 17.96
C LEU A 746 22.18 -8.54 17.78
N THR A 747 22.83 -7.42 17.47
CA THR A 747 22.06 -6.17 17.42
C THR A 747 21.18 -6.07 16.18
N GLU A 748 21.49 -6.78 15.08
CA GLU A 748 20.74 -6.75 13.82
C GLU A 748 20.81 -8.12 13.14
N GLY A 749 19.66 -8.67 12.73
CA GLY A 749 19.61 -9.82 11.84
C GLY A 749 19.87 -9.38 10.40
N SER A 750 20.54 -10.21 9.61
CA SER A 750 20.69 -9.93 8.17
C SER A 750 20.32 -11.14 7.33
N VAL A 751 19.79 -10.86 6.16
CA VAL A 751 19.58 -11.79 5.06
C VAL A 751 20.49 -11.26 3.95
N LEU A 752 21.37 -12.11 3.45
CA LEU A 752 22.31 -11.77 2.41
C LEU A 752 21.82 -12.35 1.09
N GLU A 753 21.93 -11.57 0.02
CA GLU A 753 21.60 -11.99 -1.32
C GLU A 753 22.87 -12.42 -2.07
N PHE A 754 22.76 -13.54 -2.78
CA PHE A 754 23.80 -14.12 -3.61
C PHE A 754 23.24 -14.49 -4.97
N ASP A 755 24.10 -14.49 -5.97
CA ASP A 755 23.79 -15.11 -7.25
C ASP A 755 23.86 -16.65 -7.11
N VAL A 756 22.78 -17.36 -7.42
CA VAL A 756 22.63 -18.81 -7.21
C VAL A 756 23.55 -19.63 -8.13
N GLN A 757 23.92 -19.10 -9.30
CA GLN A 757 24.76 -19.79 -10.28
C GLN A 757 26.24 -19.68 -9.91
N THR A 758 26.69 -18.51 -9.49
CA THR A 758 28.10 -18.18 -9.23
C THR A 758 28.46 -18.28 -7.76
N GLY A 759 27.52 -18.02 -6.85
CA GLY A 759 27.74 -17.89 -5.42
C GLY A 759 28.33 -16.54 -5.02
N GLU A 760 28.34 -15.54 -5.93
CA GLU A 760 28.85 -14.20 -5.63
C GLU A 760 27.87 -13.43 -4.73
N TYR A 761 28.39 -12.78 -3.70
CA TYR A 761 27.62 -11.88 -2.85
C TYR A 761 27.16 -10.65 -3.63
N VAL A 762 25.86 -10.36 -3.56
CA VAL A 762 25.23 -9.21 -4.21
C VAL A 762 25.08 -8.07 -3.21
N ARG A 763 24.30 -8.28 -2.14
CA ARG A 763 23.95 -7.23 -1.16
C ARG A 763 23.36 -7.79 0.13
N VAL A 764 23.13 -6.91 1.10
CA VAL A 764 22.18 -7.19 2.20
C VAL A 764 20.77 -7.03 1.63
N PHE A 765 19.95 -8.06 1.77
CA PHE A 765 18.59 -8.09 1.24
C PHE A 765 17.66 -7.19 2.05
N ASN A 766 17.57 -7.42 3.37
CA ASN A 766 16.64 -6.74 4.28
C ASN A 766 17.07 -5.28 4.55
N ARG A 767 16.86 -4.40 3.56
CA ARG A 767 17.12 -2.96 3.67
C ARG A 767 16.18 -2.35 4.73
N GLY A 768 16.59 -1.28 5.39
CA GLY A 768 15.70 -0.53 6.31
C GLY A 768 15.38 -1.14 7.69
N ASN A 769 15.80 -2.37 8.03
CA ASN A 769 15.80 -3.01 9.37
C ASN A 769 14.54 -2.88 10.29
N PHE A 770 13.42 -2.33 9.81
CA PHE A 770 12.17 -2.11 10.56
C PHE A 770 12.38 -1.64 12.01
N GLY A 771 13.20 -0.62 12.26
CA GLY A 771 13.51 -0.19 13.64
C GLY A 771 14.56 -0.93 14.41
N GLY A 772 15.50 -1.57 13.72
CA GLY A 772 16.41 -2.48 14.41
C GLY A 772 15.65 -3.63 15.07
N ARG A 773 14.43 -3.91 14.61
CA ARG A 773 13.54 -4.94 15.19
C ARG A 773 13.69 -6.26 14.47
N PHE A 774 14.29 -6.28 13.28
CA PHE A 774 14.65 -7.53 12.62
C PHE A 774 15.89 -8.13 13.29
N ARG A 775 15.67 -9.19 14.07
CA ARG A 775 16.69 -9.79 14.93
C ARG A 775 16.62 -11.30 14.81
N ARG A 776 17.78 -11.92 14.63
CA ARG A 776 17.95 -13.38 14.61
C ARG A 776 16.89 -14.09 13.73
N PRO A 777 16.77 -13.71 12.45
CA PRO A 777 16.03 -14.53 11.51
C PRO A 777 16.55 -15.97 11.54
N ARG A 778 15.64 -16.92 11.36
CA ARG A 778 15.97 -18.34 11.30
C ARG A 778 15.56 -18.98 9.98
N TYR A 779 14.36 -18.65 9.48
CA TYR A 779 13.79 -19.19 8.25
C TYR A 779 13.25 -18.07 7.36
N LEU A 780 12.95 -18.36 6.09
CA LEU A 780 12.31 -17.44 5.14
C LEU A 780 11.19 -18.18 4.40
N ALA A 781 10.11 -17.48 4.06
CA ALA A 781 9.07 -17.99 3.17
C ALA A 781 8.88 -17.04 1.98
N LEU A 782 8.55 -17.62 0.82
CA LEU A 782 8.19 -16.88 -0.39
C LEU A 782 6.69 -17.04 -0.62
N ARG A 783 5.99 -15.94 -0.89
CA ARG A 783 4.60 -15.99 -1.36
C ARG A 783 4.56 -15.93 -2.90
N SER A 784 3.45 -16.35 -3.51
CA SER A 784 3.25 -16.38 -4.97
C SER A 784 3.42 -15.02 -5.65
N ASP A 785 3.14 -13.92 -4.94
CA ASP A 785 3.41 -12.53 -5.35
C ASP A 785 4.92 -12.18 -5.44
N GLY A 786 5.77 -13.12 -5.05
CA GLY A 786 7.22 -13.02 -5.05
C GLY A 786 7.79 -12.30 -3.83
N ASP A 787 6.97 -11.99 -2.81
CA ASP A 787 7.43 -11.32 -1.60
C ASP A 787 7.94 -12.27 -0.53
N VAL A 788 8.84 -11.75 0.31
CA VAL A 788 9.61 -12.55 1.26
C VAL A 788 9.16 -12.25 2.68
N TYR A 789 8.85 -13.30 3.43
CA TYR A 789 8.43 -13.22 4.82
C TYR A 789 9.53 -13.80 5.71
N ALA A 790 9.84 -13.11 6.80
CA ALA A 790 10.89 -13.53 7.71
C ALA A 790 10.49 -13.38 9.18
N PRO A 791 10.67 -14.41 10.02
CA PRO A 791 10.44 -14.33 11.44
C PRO A 791 11.54 -13.51 12.11
N SER A 792 11.16 -12.74 13.12
CA SER A 792 12.08 -12.00 13.99
C SER A 792 11.97 -12.50 15.42
N THR A 793 13.12 -12.80 16.03
CA THR A 793 13.23 -13.24 17.43
C THR A 793 13.64 -12.05 18.29
N LEU A 794 12.76 -11.64 19.20
CA LEU A 794 12.95 -10.50 20.08
C LEU A 794 13.44 -11.01 21.45
N LEU A 795 14.72 -10.77 21.76
CA LEU A 795 15.39 -11.34 22.95
C LEU A 795 15.00 -10.69 24.29
N LEU A 796 14.37 -9.53 24.23
CA LEU A 796 13.93 -8.77 25.38
C LEU A 796 12.70 -7.99 24.93
N ASP A 797 11.50 -8.56 25.05
CA ASP A 797 10.37 -7.66 25.15
C ASP A 797 9.26 -8.10 26.11
N ASN A 798 8.95 -7.17 26.99
CA ASN A 798 7.70 -7.03 27.71
C ASN A 798 6.69 -6.21 26.88
N HIS A 799 7.06 -5.75 25.68
CA HIS A 799 6.21 -5.11 24.69
C HIS A 799 5.87 -6.13 23.60
N GLN A 800 4.74 -6.81 23.75
CA GLN A 800 4.15 -7.71 22.73
C GLN A 800 3.50 -6.90 21.57
N LEU A 801 4.06 -5.73 21.25
CA LEU A 801 3.60 -4.77 20.23
C LEU A 801 4.51 -4.74 18.99
N LEU A 802 5.51 -5.62 18.96
CA LEU A 802 6.48 -5.71 17.87
C LEU A 802 6.09 -6.84 16.91
N PRO A 803 6.38 -6.71 15.60
CA PRO A 803 6.10 -7.77 14.65
C PRO A 803 7.00 -8.98 14.91
N HIS A 804 6.39 -10.15 14.89
CA HIS A 804 7.02 -11.46 14.98
C HIS A 804 7.40 -12.00 13.60
N VAL A 805 6.67 -11.59 12.56
CA VAL A 805 7.00 -11.86 11.16
C VAL A 805 6.97 -10.53 10.41
N ILE A 806 7.98 -10.28 9.60
CA ILE A 806 8.10 -9.07 8.78
C ILE A 806 7.94 -9.48 7.32
N HIS A 807 7.14 -8.71 6.59
CA HIS A 807 6.92 -8.84 5.15
C HIS A 807 7.86 -7.86 4.44
N PHE A 808 8.69 -8.38 3.55
CA PHE A 808 9.60 -7.64 2.70
C PHE A 808 9.18 -7.76 1.25
N ASP A 809 9.32 -6.66 0.51
CA ASP A 809 9.25 -6.72 -0.94
C ASP A 809 10.38 -7.61 -1.46
N GLY A 810 10.03 -8.58 -2.30
CA GLY A 810 10.97 -9.60 -2.75
C GLY A 810 12.06 -9.12 -3.71
N GLU A 811 11.89 -7.95 -4.33
CA GLU A 811 12.86 -7.40 -5.28
C GLU A 811 13.87 -6.47 -4.60
N SER A 812 13.37 -5.42 -3.94
CA SER A 812 14.17 -4.41 -3.26
C SER A 812 14.64 -4.86 -1.88
N GLY A 813 13.88 -5.73 -1.20
CA GLY A 813 14.11 -6.15 0.17
C GLY A 813 13.81 -5.06 1.22
N TYR A 814 13.06 -4.01 0.86
CA TYR A 814 12.49 -3.07 1.82
C TYR A 814 11.28 -3.68 2.54
N PRO A 815 11.11 -3.42 3.84
CA PRO A 815 9.96 -3.91 4.58
C PRO A 815 8.68 -3.19 4.15
N GLN A 816 7.62 -3.96 3.91
CA GLN A 816 6.30 -3.45 3.56
C GLN A 816 5.43 -3.26 4.81
N ARG A 817 5.53 -4.18 5.78
CA ARG A 817 4.83 -4.09 7.08
C ARG A 817 5.36 -5.12 8.08
N GLY A 818 5.02 -4.91 9.35
CA GLY A 818 4.92 -6.01 10.29
C GLY A 818 3.74 -6.88 9.90
N TYR A 819 3.95 -8.16 9.61
CA TYR A 819 2.89 -9.04 9.12
C TYR A 819 2.13 -9.70 10.27
N VAL A 820 2.78 -10.60 11.00
CA VAL A 820 2.22 -11.18 12.23
C VAL A 820 2.68 -10.36 13.42
N ALA A 821 1.77 -9.63 14.05
CA ALA A 821 2.04 -8.73 15.18
C ALA A 821 0.88 -8.71 16.18
N GLY A 822 1.10 -8.11 17.34
CA GLY A 822 0.06 -7.91 18.36
C GLY A 822 -0.06 -9.02 19.41
N HIS A 823 -0.82 -8.72 20.45
CA HIS A 823 -0.99 -9.56 21.65
C HIS A 823 -1.72 -10.88 21.36
N ASP A 824 -2.72 -10.81 20.50
CA ASP A 824 -3.65 -11.87 20.10
C ASP A 824 -3.07 -12.80 19.01
N ALA A 825 -1.92 -12.46 18.42
CA ALA A 825 -1.19 -13.38 17.55
C ALA A 825 -0.63 -14.61 18.30
N LEU A 826 -0.42 -14.48 19.63
CA LEU A 826 0.03 -15.57 20.50
C LEU A 826 1.28 -16.31 20.02
N ILE A 827 2.19 -15.64 19.31
CA ILE A 827 3.42 -16.22 18.78
C ILE A 827 4.66 -15.56 19.36
N TYR A 828 5.64 -16.38 19.79
CA TYR A 828 6.86 -15.86 20.41
C TYR A 828 8.08 -16.53 19.80
N ASN A 829 8.91 -15.72 19.13
CA ASN A 829 10.13 -16.16 18.44
C ASN A 829 9.88 -17.27 17.40
N PRO A 830 9.00 -17.02 16.42
CA PRO A 830 8.68 -18.00 15.38
C PRO A 830 9.92 -18.53 14.66
N THR A 831 9.79 -19.74 14.12
CA THR A 831 10.82 -20.41 13.33
C THR A 831 10.35 -20.74 11.93
N GLY A 832 10.14 -22.02 11.64
CA GLY A 832 9.64 -22.51 10.36
C GLY A 832 8.32 -21.84 10.04
N ILE A 833 8.27 -21.33 8.82
CA ILE A 833 7.16 -20.57 8.26
C ILE A 833 6.94 -21.03 6.83
N GLU A 834 5.69 -21.14 6.40
CA GLU A 834 5.34 -21.61 5.05
C GLU A 834 3.93 -21.11 4.69
N PHE A 835 3.66 -20.89 3.41
CA PHE A 835 2.30 -20.61 2.94
C PHE A 835 1.61 -21.91 2.50
N TYR A 836 0.36 -22.10 2.89
CA TYR A 836 -0.42 -23.25 2.48
C TYR A 836 -0.71 -23.17 0.97
N PRO A 837 -0.48 -24.25 0.20
CA PRO A 837 -0.74 -24.24 -1.23
C PRO A 837 -2.25 -24.20 -1.52
N ASP A 838 -2.63 -23.66 -2.67
CA ASP A 838 -4.01 -23.78 -3.16
C ASP A 838 -4.26 -25.19 -3.70
N LEU A 839 -4.59 -26.12 -2.80
CA LEU A 839 -4.84 -27.53 -3.17
C LEU A 839 -6.21 -27.75 -3.80
N ALA A 840 -7.15 -26.86 -3.51
CA ALA A 840 -8.53 -26.97 -3.99
C ALA A 840 -8.72 -26.26 -5.33
N GLY A 841 -7.79 -25.38 -5.74
CA GLY A 841 -7.93 -24.58 -6.95
C GLY A 841 -9.09 -23.61 -6.80
N VAL A 842 -9.21 -22.98 -5.63
CA VAL A 842 -10.33 -22.11 -5.26
C VAL A 842 -9.93 -20.64 -5.19
N ASP A 843 -8.64 -20.34 -5.22
CA ASP A 843 -8.06 -18.99 -5.24
C ASP A 843 -6.77 -19.05 -6.07
N CYS A 844 -6.98 -19.27 -7.36
CA CYS A 844 -5.91 -19.55 -8.29
C CYS A 844 -5.05 -18.32 -8.60
N ASN A 845 -5.65 -17.12 -8.51
CA ASN A 845 -5.01 -15.82 -8.73
C ASN A 845 -4.39 -15.24 -7.43
N ASP A 846 -4.50 -15.93 -6.27
CA ASP A 846 -3.94 -15.55 -4.96
C ASP A 846 -4.41 -14.16 -4.49
N ASN A 847 -5.63 -13.79 -4.86
CA ASN A 847 -6.26 -12.54 -4.43
C ASN A 847 -7.08 -12.73 -3.13
N GLN A 848 -7.17 -13.96 -2.61
CA GLN A 848 -7.92 -14.33 -1.40
C GLN A 848 -9.43 -14.12 -1.51
N ARG A 849 -9.95 -14.16 -2.73
CA ARG A 849 -11.36 -14.31 -3.04
C ARG A 849 -11.54 -15.66 -3.73
N LEU A 850 -12.74 -16.22 -3.60
CA LEU A 850 -13.02 -17.44 -4.34
C LEU A 850 -13.10 -17.12 -5.82
N ASP A 851 -12.51 -17.97 -6.64
CA ASP A 851 -12.60 -17.94 -8.10
C ASP A 851 -14.06 -17.77 -8.59
N GLU A 852 -15.01 -18.47 -7.95
CA GLU A 852 -16.43 -18.34 -8.29
C GLU A 852 -17.04 -16.98 -7.90
N CYS A 853 -16.55 -16.36 -6.82
CA CYS A 853 -16.91 -14.98 -6.47
C CYS A 853 -16.36 -14.01 -7.51
N ASP A 854 -15.12 -14.24 -7.95
CA ASP A 854 -14.47 -13.41 -8.95
C ASP A 854 -15.23 -13.41 -10.27
N ILE A 855 -15.64 -14.58 -10.74
CA ILE A 855 -16.47 -14.71 -11.95
C ILE A 855 -17.86 -14.09 -11.74
N ALA A 856 -18.51 -14.36 -10.60
CA ALA A 856 -19.87 -13.87 -10.33
C ALA A 856 -19.93 -12.35 -10.24
N GLN A 857 -18.89 -11.72 -9.69
CA GLN A 857 -18.78 -10.28 -9.55
C GLN A 857 -18.16 -9.64 -10.80
N GLY A 858 -17.54 -10.42 -11.68
CA GLY A 858 -16.90 -9.94 -12.91
C GLY A 858 -15.50 -9.38 -12.70
N TYR A 859 -14.84 -9.75 -11.58
CA TYR A 859 -13.41 -9.51 -11.38
C TYR A 859 -12.56 -10.32 -12.33
N SER A 860 -12.99 -11.55 -12.62
CA SER A 860 -12.32 -12.46 -13.54
C SER A 860 -13.21 -12.84 -14.71
N ALA A 861 -12.59 -13.06 -15.86
CA ALA A 861 -13.28 -13.55 -17.04
C ALA A 861 -13.46 -15.08 -16.95
N ASP A 862 -14.61 -15.57 -17.38
CA ASP A 862 -14.85 -17.00 -17.65
C ASP A 862 -15.56 -17.09 -19.01
N VAL A 863 -14.80 -16.85 -20.08
CA VAL A 863 -15.32 -16.76 -21.45
C VAL A 863 -15.93 -18.09 -21.89
N ASN A 864 -15.38 -19.21 -21.44
CA ASN A 864 -15.82 -20.55 -21.82
C ASN A 864 -16.92 -21.11 -20.88
N SER A 865 -17.22 -20.42 -19.77
CA SER A 865 -18.22 -20.75 -18.76
C SER A 865 -17.98 -22.10 -18.07
N ASN A 866 -16.73 -22.46 -17.81
CA ASN A 866 -16.37 -23.72 -17.15
C ASN A 866 -16.23 -23.58 -15.62
N GLY A 867 -16.35 -22.36 -15.08
CA GLY A 867 -16.26 -22.06 -13.65
C GLY A 867 -14.84 -21.91 -13.12
N VAL A 868 -13.84 -21.78 -13.98
CA VAL A 868 -12.45 -21.44 -13.64
C VAL A 868 -12.12 -20.10 -14.30
N PRO A 869 -11.50 -19.15 -13.58
CA PRO A 869 -11.05 -17.89 -14.16
C PRO A 869 -10.10 -18.13 -15.34
N ASP A 870 -10.30 -17.42 -16.45
CA ASP A 870 -9.50 -17.56 -17.68
C ASP A 870 -8.00 -17.32 -17.39
N GLU A 871 -7.65 -16.42 -16.45
CA GLU A 871 -6.25 -16.20 -16.03
C GLU A 871 -5.62 -17.38 -15.27
N CYS A 872 -6.45 -18.27 -14.75
CA CYS A 872 -6.06 -19.46 -14.01
C CYS A 872 -6.12 -20.73 -14.84
N GLU A 873 -6.77 -20.65 -15.99
CA GLU A 873 -6.63 -21.66 -17.00
C GLU A 873 -5.19 -21.67 -17.50
N THR A 874 -4.60 -22.87 -17.53
CA THR A 874 -3.29 -23.02 -18.16
C THR A 874 -3.43 -22.57 -19.61
N PHE A 875 -2.82 -21.43 -19.96
CA PHE A 875 -2.84 -20.83 -21.30
C PHE A 875 -2.94 -21.92 -22.35
N CYS A 876 -4.14 -22.08 -22.93
CA CYS A 876 -4.32 -23.04 -23.98
C CYS A 876 -3.62 -22.46 -25.20
N ILE A 877 -2.35 -22.81 -25.36
CA ILE A 877 -1.57 -22.39 -26.52
C ILE A 877 -2.23 -22.78 -27.83
N ALA A 878 -3.12 -23.79 -27.81
CA ALA A 878 -3.90 -24.21 -28.95
C ALA A 878 -5.13 -23.33 -29.27
N ASP A 879 -5.64 -22.52 -28.34
CA ASP A 879 -6.67 -21.49 -28.55
C ASP A 879 -5.99 -20.13 -28.66
N CYS A 880 -5.07 -20.00 -29.61
CA CYS A 880 -4.18 -18.83 -29.72
C CYS A 880 -4.94 -17.50 -29.85
N ASP A 881 -6.14 -17.50 -30.45
CA ASP A 881 -6.93 -16.28 -30.63
C ASP A 881 -7.90 -15.99 -29.47
N HIS A 882 -7.84 -16.80 -28.40
CA HIS A 882 -8.61 -16.70 -27.16
C HIS A 882 -10.12 -16.65 -27.42
N SER A 883 -10.59 -17.42 -28.41
CA SER A 883 -12.00 -17.43 -28.80
C SER A 883 -12.82 -18.46 -28.04
N GLY A 884 -12.20 -19.27 -27.19
CA GLY A 884 -12.83 -20.40 -26.48
C GLY A 884 -13.19 -21.55 -27.42
N MET A 885 -12.69 -21.57 -28.65
CA MET A 885 -13.05 -22.57 -29.66
C MET A 885 -11.85 -22.96 -30.52
N LEU A 886 -11.34 -24.18 -30.32
CA LEU A 886 -10.28 -24.74 -31.17
C LEU A 886 -10.74 -24.91 -32.62
N ASN A 887 -10.29 -24.02 -33.49
CA ASN A 887 -10.67 -23.95 -34.88
C ASN A 887 -9.46 -23.53 -35.77
N ILE A 888 -9.70 -23.18 -37.03
CA ILE A 888 -8.59 -22.86 -37.95
C ILE A 888 -7.95 -21.49 -37.67
N PHE A 889 -8.65 -20.60 -36.98
CA PHE A 889 -8.17 -19.26 -36.66
C PHE A 889 -7.02 -19.31 -35.64
N ASP A 890 -6.98 -20.32 -34.76
CA ASP A 890 -5.86 -20.57 -33.85
C ASP A 890 -4.56 -20.91 -34.56
N TYR A 891 -4.64 -21.78 -35.58
CA TYR A 891 -3.50 -22.09 -36.43
C TYR A 891 -2.99 -20.86 -37.19
N ILE A 892 -3.89 -19.93 -37.54
CA ILE A 892 -3.53 -18.68 -38.21
C ILE A 892 -2.88 -17.72 -37.21
N CYS A 893 -3.44 -17.59 -36.01
CA CYS A 893 -2.87 -16.80 -34.92
C CYS A 893 -1.45 -17.28 -34.56
N PHE A 894 -1.29 -18.57 -34.24
CA PHE A 894 -0.01 -19.14 -33.84
C PHE A 894 1.00 -19.05 -34.99
N GLY A 895 0.55 -19.28 -36.23
CA GLY A 895 1.39 -19.12 -37.41
C GLY A 895 1.89 -17.69 -37.61
N ASN A 896 1.08 -16.67 -37.27
CA ASN A 896 1.48 -15.27 -37.33
C ASN A 896 2.47 -14.92 -36.21
N ALA A 897 2.20 -15.35 -34.98
CA ALA A 897 3.08 -15.14 -33.81
C ALA A 897 4.47 -15.78 -34.03
N TYR A 898 4.50 -17.03 -34.51
CA TYR A 898 5.73 -17.72 -34.86
C TYR A 898 6.50 -17.00 -35.98
N ALA A 899 5.81 -16.44 -36.97
CA ALA A 899 6.44 -15.74 -38.09
C ALA A 899 6.97 -14.35 -37.71
N SER A 900 6.38 -13.68 -36.73
CA SER A 900 6.86 -12.40 -36.19
C SER A 900 7.98 -12.55 -35.17
N GLY A 901 8.28 -13.77 -34.72
CA GLY A 901 9.26 -14.02 -33.67
C GLY A 901 8.72 -13.70 -32.28
N ASP A 902 7.41 -13.81 -32.09
CA ASP A 902 6.73 -13.51 -30.83
C ASP A 902 7.03 -14.62 -29.79
N PRO A 903 7.47 -14.26 -28.56
CA PRO A 903 7.72 -15.24 -27.50
C PRO A 903 6.50 -16.09 -27.14
N THR A 904 5.28 -15.63 -27.40
CA THR A 904 4.04 -16.40 -27.18
C THR A 904 3.94 -17.67 -28.04
N ALA A 905 4.74 -17.78 -29.11
CA ALA A 905 4.81 -18.96 -29.95
C ALA A 905 5.83 -20.02 -29.46
N ASP A 906 6.53 -19.78 -28.34
CA ASP A 906 7.49 -20.71 -27.70
C ASP A 906 6.75 -21.74 -26.84
N CYS A 907 6.12 -22.70 -27.52
CA CYS A 907 5.17 -23.62 -26.89
C CYS A 907 5.82 -24.58 -25.89
N ASP A 908 7.06 -24.96 -26.13
CA ASP A 908 7.77 -25.87 -25.23
C ASP A 908 8.64 -25.15 -24.18
N GLY A 909 8.58 -23.80 -24.15
CA GLY A 909 9.16 -22.93 -23.13
C GLY A 909 10.70 -22.95 -23.10
N ASN A 910 11.34 -23.28 -24.21
CA ASN A 910 12.80 -23.48 -24.25
C ASN A 910 13.59 -22.21 -24.63
N GLY A 911 12.90 -21.10 -24.89
CA GLY A 911 13.46 -19.81 -25.29
C GLY A 911 13.85 -19.70 -26.77
N MET A 912 13.48 -20.68 -27.62
CA MET A 912 13.86 -20.73 -29.04
C MET A 912 12.71 -21.19 -29.95
N LEU A 913 12.18 -20.27 -30.77
CA LEU A 913 11.20 -20.57 -31.80
C LEU A 913 11.75 -21.47 -32.92
N ASN A 914 11.29 -22.71 -32.94
CA ASN A 914 11.71 -23.75 -33.86
C ASN A 914 10.57 -24.75 -34.18
N VAL A 915 10.88 -25.82 -34.91
CA VAL A 915 9.85 -26.78 -35.36
C VAL A 915 9.18 -27.54 -34.20
N PHE A 916 9.84 -27.64 -33.05
CA PHE A 916 9.31 -28.30 -31.85
C PHE A 916 8.12 -27.53 -31.27
N ASP A 917 8.06 -26.21 -31.45
CA ASP A 917 6.91 -25.39 -31.07
C ASP A 917 5.67 -25.71 -31.88
N TYR A 918 5.81 -25.92 -33.19
CA TYR A 918 4.72 -26.37 -34.06
C TYR A 918 4.22 -27.78 -33.70
N ILE A 919 5.12 -28.65 -33.23
CA ILE A 919 4.77 -30.00 -32.80
C ILE A 919 4.06 -29.93 -31.44
N CYS A 920 4.55 -29.10 -30.52
CA CYS A 920 3.93 -28.82 -29.24
C CYS A 920 2.51 -28.25 -29.42
N PHE A 921 2.35 -27.18 -30.20
CA PHE A 921 1.06 -26.58 -30.52
C PHE A 921 0.10 -27.58 -31.17
N GLY A 922 0.58 -28.34 -32.15
CA GLY A 922 -0.23 -29.36 -32.82
C GLY A 922 -0.67 -30.50 -31.91
N ASN A 923 0.15 -30.86 -30.91
CA ASN A 923 -0.21 -31.86 -29.91
C ASN A 923 -1.24 -31.31 -28.92
N ALA A 924 -1.09 -30.06 -28.46
CA ALA A 924 -2.05 -29.38 -27.61
C ALA A 924 -3.42 -29.24 -28.31
N TYR A 925 -3.43 -28.80 -29.57
CA TYR A 925 -4.65 -28.69 -30.38
C TYR A 925 -5.35 -30.03 -30.61
N ALA A 926 -4.60 -31.11 -30.81
CA ALA A 926 -5.14 -32.45 -30.99
C ALA A 926 -5.62 -33.10 -29.69
N ALA A 927 -5.03 -32.72 -28.55
CA ALA A 927 -5.47 -33.16 -27.23
C ALA A 927 -6.84 -32.56 -26.87
N GLY A 928 -7.17 -31.40 -27.46
CA GLY A 928 -8.32 -30.62 -27.09
C GLY A 928 -8.08 -30.03 -25.71
N CYS A 929 -7.58 -28.79 -25.66
CA CYS A 929 -7.58 -28.07 -24.39
C CYS A 929 -9.01 -28.06 -23.82
N PRO A 930 -9.16 -28.29 -22.51
CA PRO A 930 -10.42 -28.08 -21.80
C PRO A 930 -10.97 -26.68 -22.06
#